data_AF-D9MP27-F1
#
_entry.id   AF-D9MP27-F1
#
_cell.length_a   1.000
_cell.length_b   1.000
_cell.length_c   1.000
_cell.angle_alpha   90.00
_cell.angle_beta   90.00
_cell.angle_gamma   90.00
#
_symmetry.space_group_name_H-M   'P 1'
#
loop_
_entity.id
_entity.type
_entity.pdbx_description
1 polymer ?
#
loop_
_entity_poly.entity_id
_entity_poly.type
_entity_poly.pdbx_seq_one_letter_code
_entity_poly.pdbx_strand_id
1 'polypeptide(L)'
;MCTFLVPLLVGATITYPPSLKGPELIGTIRNQAVTILIGIPRLLEMILNAIDNKIKARPATARAAIAAMLSISNLLRRTLDVNVGRHFFKAVHETFGGQLRFISSGGAKLRPELMKRLESYGFTIVEGYGLTETSPVVTFNPLGRRRPGSAGVPVKGAHIKAPVKSGSATTPEGEILIKGPMVTMGYLNMPDETAKAFLGSDVSERWFQSGDLGYLDNDGYLFITGRSKEVIVLSSGKNIYPEDVEQKYSAIALIKEICVYADGDRLEALIVPDMDYARKMKVATVETAIKWEVNNVSTGLPSYMRIKGFTLYSEPLPRTRLGKLQRFLIKGIRSSIHEERQSEPSAAAQTISDSYTSALISIIRDLMELKRSVSLDENLELDLGIDSLKRLELLSAIEEHFKVRLPEAFGQDVHTVKELSEGLSAFYEGAGGDSSVSAGEVQGGFKEILNTPPDEDALKQIGLNNTPLERVFTKAILWIIRQCLKVFYRGQLRGIENLVKPPYIVCPNHSSYLDAFIVAALVPGDVFNHMFFQGAEEIFRSAPARVFARLGHVIPIDPNVSLTKAMAMSAYLLRQGLSLCIFPEGGRAVDGTLQEFKKGVGILSKECGVPIVPMRIDGAYEALPRGAFWPRLSRITLSCGKPVYPDGNCTYQSISEEVKLRIAQMGI
;
A
#
# COMPACT_ATOMS: atom_id res chain seq x y z
N MET A 1 17.55 34.23 18.18
CA MET A 1 18.68 34.04 19.12
C MET A 1 19.83 33.25 18.49
N CYS A 2 19.67 31.95 18.18
CA CYS A 2 20.79 31.09 17.74
C CYS A 2 21.36 31.42 16.35
N THR A 3 20.57 31.98 15.44
CA THR A 3 20.99 32.34 14.06
C THR A 3 21.49 33.79 13.92
N PHE A 4 21.35 34.61 14.97
CA PHE A 4 21.66 36.04 14.93
C PHE A 4 22.59 36.45 16.07
N LEU A 5 22.15 36.39 17.32
CA LEU A 5 22.95 36.82 18.47
C LEU A 5 24.17 35.93 18.72
N VAL A 6 24.02 34.60 18.65
CA VAL A 6 25.14 33.70 18.92
C VAL A 6 26.29 33.93 17.94
N PRO A 7 26.07 33.97 16.60
CA PRO A 7 27.12 34.32 15.66
C PRO A 7 27.80 35.65 15.95
N LEU A 8 27.03 36.71 16.26
CA LEU A 8 27.59 38.02 16.60
C LEU A 8 28.49 37.98 17.83
N LEU A 9 28.08 37.26 18.88
CA LEU A 9 28.84 37.15 20.14
C LEU A 9 30.15 36.39 19.99
N VAL A 10 30.24 35.46 19.03
CA VAL A 10 31.46 34.67 18.79
C VAL A 10 32.27 35.15 17.57
N GLY A 11 31.89 36.27 16.96
CA GLY A 11 32.56 36.81 15.77
C GLY A 11 32.36 35.98 14.50
N ALA A 12 31.30 35.18 14.42
CA ALA A 12 30.97 34.40 13.23
C ALA A 12 30.13 35.19 12.22
N THR A 13 30.21 34.81 10.96
CA THR A 13 29.45 35.41 9.85
C THR A 13 28.03 34.86 9.78
N ILE A 14 27.06 35.75 9.53
CA ILE A 14 25.67 35.39 9.25
C ILE A 14 25.43 35.52 7.75
N THR A 15 24.89 34.47 7.13
CA THR A 15 24.58 34.45 5.71
C THR A 15 23.07 34.42 5.49
N TYR A 16 22.56 35.35 4.69
CA TYR A 16 21.15 35.41 4.30
C TYR A 16 20.99 34.93 2.85
N PRO A 17 20.26 33.83 2.60
CA PRO A 17 19.96 33.41 1.25
C PRO A 17 18.93 34.37 0.62
N PRO A 18 19.04 34.69 -0.69
CA PRO A 18 18.10 35.56 -1.38
C PRO A 18 16.70 34.95 -1.50
N SER A 19 16.60 33.62 -1.52
CA SER A 19 15.34 32.89 -1.33
C SER A 19 15.56 31.53 -0.68
N LEU A 20 14.45 30.91 -0.23
CA LEU A 20 14.43 29.55 0.31
C LEU A 20 14.29 28.47 -0.78
N LYS A 21 14.33 28.84 -2.06
CA LYS A 21 14.26 27.86 -3.16
C LYS A 21 15.54 27.04 -3.22
N GLY A 22 15.40 25.74 -3.47
CA GLY A 22 16.51 24.77 -3.42
C GLY A 22 17.81 25.21 -4.13
N PRO A 23 17.77 25.62 -5.42
CA PRO A 23 18.97 26.02 -6.15
C PRO A 23 19.69 27.23 -5.56
N GLU A 24 18.95 28.27 -5.15
CA GLU A 24 19.50 29.50 -4.57
C GLU A 24 20.06 29.25 -3.17
N LEU A 25 19.37 28.44 -2.36
CA LEU A 25 19.83 28.05 -1.04
C LEU A 25 21.13 27.23 -1.13
N ILE A 26 21.18 26.19 -1.99
CA ILE A 26 22.39 25.38 -2.20
C ILE A 26 23.53 26.24 -2.76
N GLY A 27 23.22 27.14 -3.71
CA GLY A 27 24.18 28.10 -4.25
C GLY A 27 24.76 29.01 -3.16
N THR A 28 23.92 29.50 -2.25
CA THR A 28 24.34 30.34 -1.11
C THR A 28 25.24 29.57 -0.16
N ILE A 29 24.84 28.34 0.22
CA ILE A 29 25.63 27.46 1.10
C ILE A 29 27.04 27.25 0.52
N ARG A 30 27.11 26.94 -0.78
CA ARG A 30 28.37 26.69 -1.48
C ARG A 30 29.21 27.95 -1.63
N ASN A 31 28.65 29.04 -2.16
CA ASN A 31 29.41 30.24 -2.53
C ASN A 31 29.88 31.02 -1.30
N GLN A 32 29.16 30.94 -0.19
CA GLN A 32 29.50 31.62 1.07
C GLN A 32 30.20 30.70 2.07
N ALA A 33 30.60 29.50 1.65
CA ALA A 33 31.30 28.52 2.49
C ALA A 33 30.62 28.27 3.86
N VAL A 34 29.28 28.14 3.84
CA VAL A 34 28.49 28.00 5.08
C VAL A 34 28.94 26.75 5.85
N THR A 35 29.27 26.93 7.13
CA THR A 35 29.79 25.85 7.99
C THR A 35 28.74 25.25 8.92
N ILE A 36 27.65 25.96 9.21
CA ILE A 36 26.53 25.50 10.03
C ILE A 36 25.24 25.87 9.33
N LEU A 37 24.36 24.89 9.13
CA LEU A 37 23.01 25.11 8.63
C LEU A 37 22.01 24.86 9.77
N ILE A 38 21.11 25.80 10.04
CA ILE A 38 20.04 25.64 11.03
C ILE A 38 18.71 25.61 10.27
N GLY A 39 17.90 24.58 10.48
CA GLY A 39 16.62 24.45 9.78
C GLY A 39 15.66 23.48 10.42
N ILE A 40 14.47 23.37 9.86
CA ILE A 40 13.42 22.44 10.29
C ILE A 40 13.59 21.06 9.62
N PRO A 41 13.01 19.97 10.16
CA PRO A 41 13.07 18.65 9.54
C PRO A 41 12.68 18.64 8.05
N ARG A 42 11.73 19.49 7.64
CA ARG A 42 11.31 19.60 6.24
C ARG A 42 12.43 20.03 5.28
N LEU A 43 13.34 20.89 5.73
CA LEU A 43 14.51 21.28 4.94
C LEU A 43 15.44 20.07 4.73
N LEU A 44 15.62 19.26 5.77
CA LEU A 44 16.42 18.04 5.72
C LEU A 44 15.79 17.00 4.78
N GLU A 45 14.47 16.86 4.79
CA GLU A 45 13.74 16.01 3.82
C GLU A 45 13.96 16.47 2.37
N MET A 46 13.90 17.77 2.12
CA MET A 46 14.14 18.32 0.79
C MET A 46 15.57 18.00 0.31
N ILE A 47 16.57 18.16 1.18
CA ILE A 47 17.96 17.81 0.89
C ILE A 47 18.09 16.32 0.58
N LEU A 48 17.51 15.44 1.42
CA LEU A 48 17.56 14.00 1.22
C LEU A 48 16.89 13.59 -0.11
N ASN A 49 15.70 14.12 -0.39
CA ASN A 49 14.95 13.82 -1.62
C ASN A 49 15.73 14.25 -2.87
N ALA A 50 16.40 15.40 -2.84
CA ALA A 50 17.25 15.86 -3.94
C ALA A 50 18.44 14.92 -4.19
N ILE A 51 19.06 14.38 -3.14
CA ILE A 51 20.13 13.39 -3.22
C ILE A 51 19.59 12.08 -3.81
N ASP A 52 18.50 11.56 -3.25
CA ASP A 52 17.91 10.28 -3.66
C ASP A 52 17.42 10.32 -5.12
N ASN A 53 16.86 11.44 -5.58
CA ASN A 53 16.45 11.61 -6.98
C ASN A 53 17.64 11.55 -7.95
N LYS A 54 18.79 12.16 -7.59
CA LYS A 54 20.01 12.04 -8.39
C LYS A 54 20.56 10.61 -8.43
N ILE A 55 20.40 9.84 -7.35
CA ILE A 55 20.83 8.45 -7.28
C ILE A 55 19.90 7.54 -8.10
N LYS A 56 18.58 7.77 -8.05
CA LYS A 56 17.59 7.02 -8.85
C LYS A 56 17.84 7.13 -10.35
N ALA A 57 18.36 8.27 -10.82
CA ALA A 57 18.74 8.48 -12.22
C ALA A 57 20.01 7.70 -12.65
N ARG A 58 20.71 7.02 -11.74
CA ARG A 58 21.94 6.25 -12.05
C ARG A 58 21.62 4.81 -12.47
N PRO A 59 22.52 4.15 -13.24
CA PRO A 59 22.41 2.73 -13.59
C PRO A 59 22.26 1.82 -12.36
N ALA A 60 21.62 0.66 -12.53
CA ALA A 60 21.34 -0.26 -11.43
C ALA A 60 22.60 -0.73 -10.68
N THR A 61 23.71 -0.95 -11.39
CA THR A 61 25.02 -1.32 -10.82
C THR A 61 25.57 -0.23 -9.90
N ALA A 62 25.50 1.03 -10.34
CA ALA A 62 25.90 2.18 -9.52
C ALA A 62 25.00 2.34 -8.28
N ARG A 63 23.68 2.12 -8.43
CA ARG A 63 22.75 2.14 -7.30
C ARG A 63 23.06 1.06 -6.27
N ALA A 64 23.42 -0.14 -6.71
CA ALA A 64 23.82 -1.24 -5.82
C ALA A 64 25.12 -0.90 -5.06
N ALA A 65 26.13 -0.36 -5.74
CA ALA A 65 27.37 0.08 -5.11
C ALA A 65 27.14 1.18 -4.06
N ILE A 66 26.31 2.18 -4.39
CA ILE A 66 25.94 3.26 -3.46
C ILE A 66 25.21 2.69 -2.23
N ALA A 67 24.28 1.74 -2.43
CA ALA A 67 23.57 1.11 -1.32
C ALA A 67 24.51 0.34 -0.38
N ALA A 68 25.52 -0.35 -0.93
CA ALA A 68 26.56 -1.00 -0.13
C ALA A 68 27.39 0.03 0.66
N MET A 69 27.84 1.11 0.02
CA MET A 69 28.59 2.20 0.67
C MET A 69 27.78 2.89 1.79
N LEU A 70 26.47 3.10 1.58
CA LEU A 70 25.58 3.64 2.61
C LEU A 70 25.46 2.70 3.81
N SER A 71 25.38 1.39 3.55
CA SER A 71 25.28 0.37 4.60
C SER A 71 26.55 0.34 5.46
N ILE A 72 27.73 0.38 4.82
CA ILE A 72 29.03 0.46 5.50
C ILE A 72 29.15 1.76 6.30
N SER A 73 28.81 2.90 5.68
CA SER A 73 28.86 4.22 6.32
C SER A 73 27.97 4.28 7.55
N ASN A 74 26.74 3.78 7.45
CA ASN A 74 25.80 3.71 8.57
C ASN A 74 26.34 2.81 9.69
N LEU A 75 26.88 1.63 9.36
CA LEU A 75 27.43 0.71 10.36
C LEU A 75 28.58 1.36 11.14
N LEU A 76 29.57 1.93 10.44
CA LEU A 76 30.74 2.56 11.06
C LEU A 76 30.37 3.81 11.88
N ARG A 77 29.43 4.64 11.37
CA ARG A 77 28.95 5.81 12.10
C ARG A 77 28.22 5.44 13.38
N ARG A 78 27.51 4.31 13.40
CA ARG A 78 26.72 3.87 14.57
C ARG A 78 27.56 3.16 15.63
N THR A 79 28.53 2.36 15.21
CA THR A 79 29.32 1.50 16.11
C THR A 79 30.58 2.19 16.62
N LEU A 80 31.23 3.01 15.79
CA LEU A 80 32.53 3.61 16.09
C LEU A 80 32.52 5.15 16.06
N ASP A 81 31.37 5.78 15.77
CA ASP A 81 31.22 7.22 15.48
C ASP A 81 32.19 7.77 14.41
N VAL A 82 32.63 6.91 13.48
CA VAL A 82 33.52 7.29 12.38
C VAL A 82 32.70 7.74 11.17
N ASN A 83 32.95 8.96 10.69
CA ASN A 83 32.25 9.53 9.54
C ASN A 83 32.94 9.23 8.19
N VAL A 84 32.94 7.97 7.76
CA VAL A 84 33.46 7.60 6.43
C VAL A 84 32.58 8.11 5.28
N GLY A 85 31.29 8.36 5.55
CA GLY A 85 30.32 8.85 4.57
C GLY A 85 30.78 10.16 3.92
N ARG A 86 31.46 11.03 4.68
CA ARG A 86 31.98 12.30 4.14
C ARG A 86 33.00 12.08 3.02
N HIS A 87 33.78 11.01 3.08
CA HIS A 87 34.75 10.63 2.05
C HIS A 87 34.06 9.89 0.89
N PHE A 88 33.26 8.86 1.22
CA PHE A 88 32.51 8.07 0.24
C PHE A 88 31.60 8.91 -0.66
N PHE A 89 30.98 9.94 -0.09
CA PHE A 89 30.04 10.81 -0.80
C PHE A 89 30.59 12.23 -0.99
N LYS A 90 31.92 12.37 -1.18
CA LYS A 90 32.58 13.67 -1.35
C LYS A 90 31.88 14.57 -2.37
N ALA A 91 31.47 14.01 -3.51
CA ALA A 91 30.74 14.75 -4.55
C ALA A 91 29.39 15.34 -4.08
N VAL A 92 28.71 14.65 -3.15
CA VAL A 92 27.48 15.17 -2.50
C VAL A 92 27.85 16.37 -1.63
N HIS A 93 28.89 16.26 -0.81
CA HIS A 93 29.37 17.35 0.06
C HIS A 93 29.87 18.56 -0.74
N GLU A 94 30.56 18.33 -1.86
CA GLU A 94 31.05 19.38 -2.78
C GLU A 94 29.89 20.17 -3.43
N THR A 95 28.71 19.55 -3.61
CA THR A 95 27.50 20.27 -4.05
C THR A 95 27.11 21.38 -3.07
N PHE A 96 27.40 21.20 -1.78
CA PHE A 96 27.20 22.18 -0.71
C PHE A 96 28.49 22.96 -0.37
N GLY A 97 29.53 22.89 -1.20
CA GLY A 97 30.82 23.56 -0.96
C GLY A 97 31.76 22.87 0.02
N GLY A 98 31.39 21.71 0.58
CA GLY A 98 32.27 20.85 1.38
C GLY A 98 32.61 21.34 2.80
N GLN A 99 32.25 22.58 3.15
CA GLN A 99 32.61 23.23 4.43
C GLN A 99 31.60 23.00 5.56
N LEU A 100 30.44 22.41 5.29
CA LEU A 100 29.43 22.10 6.30
C LEU A 100 30.02 21.19 7.40
N ARG A 101 29.97 21.66 8.64
CA ARG A 101 30.41 20.93 9.84
C ARG A 101 29.26 20.14 10.45
N PHE A 102 28.09 20.77 10.59
CA PHE A 102 26.87 20.12 11.04
C PHE A 102 25.61 20.89 10.60
N ILE A 103 24.48 20.19 10.63
CA ILE A 103 23.15 20.74 10.41
C ILE A 103 22.37 20.60 11.72
N SER A 104 21.85 21.71 12.24
CA SER A 104 20.98 21.73 13.39
C SER A 104 19.51 21.66 12.96
N SER A 105 18.75 20.78 13.59
CA SER A 105 17.32 20.62 13.39
C SER A 105 16.55 20.96 14.66
N GLY A 106 15.45 21.71 14.52
CA GLY A 106 14.55 22.04 15.62
C GLY A 106 13.20 22.57 15.11
N GLY A 107 12.31 22.91 16.04
CA GLY A 107 10.96 23.45 15.75
C GLY A 107 9.91 22.41 15.36
N ALA A 108 10.32 21.16 15.07
CA ALA A 108 9.46 20.00 14.92
C ALA A 108 10.26 18.72 15.22
N LYS A 109 9.58 17.62 15.53
CA LYS A 109 10.17 16.30 15.81
C LYS A 109 11.02 15.85 14.61
N LEU A 110 12.32 15.60 14.82
CA LEU A 110 13.17 15.04 13.77
C LEU A 110 13.00 13.52 13.73
N ARG A 111 12.52 12.99 12.61
CA ARG A 111 12.37 11.54 12.44
C ARG A 111 13.73 10.84 12.56
N PRO A 112 13.87 9.80 13.41
CA PRO A 112 15.13 9.09 13.56
C PRO A 112 15.66 8.59 12.22
N GLU A 113 14.78 8.06 11.36
CA GLU A 113 15.12 7.51 10.04
C GLU A 113 15.74 8.56 9.12
N LEU A 114 15.18 9.77 9.09
CA LEU A 114 15.71 10.90 8.32
C LEU A 114 17.12 11.27 8.79
N MET A 115 17.32 11.34 10.11
CA MET A 115 18.63 11.57 10.71
C MET A 115 19.62 10.47 10.32
N LYS A 116 19.27 9.18 10.49
CA LYS A 116 20.18 8.06 10.16
C LYS A 116 20.55 8.09 8.68
N ARG A 117 19.59 8.38 7.80
CA ARG A 117 19.79 8.41 6.35
C ARG A 117 20.75 9.53 5.95
N LEU A 118 20.56 10.75 6.44
CA LEU A 118 21.49 11.85 6.18
C LEU A 118 22.89 11.60 6.76
N GLU A 119 22.96 11.03 7.97
CA GLU A 119 24.23 10.63 8.57
C GLU A 119 24.97 9.56 7.76
N SER A 120 24.25 8.65 7.09
CA SER A 120 24.86 7.65 6.20
C SER A 120 25.51 8.28 4.96
N TYR A 121 25.02 9.42 4.48
CA TYR A 121 25.68 10.24 3.46
C TYR A 121 26.86 11.06 4.03
N GLY A 122 27.13 10.96 5.32
CA GLY A 122 28.23 11.63 6.00
C GLY A 122 27.94 13.04 6.50
N PHE A 123 26.67 13.47 6.49
CA PHE A 123 26.29 14.69 7.20
C PHE A 123 26.37 14.45 8.72
N THR A 124 26.53 15.53 9.48
CA THR A 124 26.38 15.51 10.94
C THR A 124 25.12 16.28 11.27
N ILE A 125 24.10 15.58 11.79
CA ILE A 125 22.83 16.19 12.16
C ILE A 125 22.77 16.27 13.69
N VAL A 126 22.29 17.37 14.22
CA VAL A 126 22.01 17.53 15.66
C VAL A 126 20.59 18.04 15.82
N GLU A 127 19.85 17.44 16.74
CA GLU A 127 18.49 17.87 17.08
C GLU A 127 18.50 18.63 18.40
N GLY A 128 17.71 19.71 18.44
CA GLY A 128 17.46 20.49 19.64
C GLY A 128 15.97 20.74 19.84
N TYR A 129 15.56 20.75 21.11
CA TYR A 129 14.20 21.05 21.51
C TYR A 129 14.15 22.29 22.38
N GLY A 130 13.11 23.08 22.16
CA GLY A 130 12.63 24.09 23.06
C GLY A 130 11.43 24.80 22.47
N LEU A 131 10.91 25.73 23.25
CA LEU A 131 9.71 26.50 23.01
C LEU A 131 10.03 28.00 23.03
N THR A 132 9.13 28.81 22.50
CA THR A 132 9.24 30.28 22.58
C THR A 132 9.37 30.72 24.03
N GLU A 133 8.61 30.08 24.92
CA GLU A 133 8.60 30.26 26.37
C GLU A 133 9.91 29.86 27.07
N THR A 134 10.89 29.32 26.34
CA THR A 134 12.15 28.79 26.88
C THR A 134 13.41 29.31 26.15
N SER A 135 13.26 30.36 25.34
CA SER A 135 14.35 31.23 24.84
C SER A 135 15.63 30.59 24.23
N PRO A 136 15.57 29.88 23.08
CA PRO A 136 14.50 29.05 22.56
C PRO A 136 14.83 27.55 22.68
N VAL A 137 15.96 27.17 23.28
CA VAL A 137 16.49 25.80 23.33
C VAL A 137 16.70 25.38 24.78
N VAL A 138 16.16 24.21 25.12
CA VAL A 138 16.20 23.60 26.46
C VAL A 138 17.07 22.35 26.46
N THR A 139 16.96 21.54 25.40
CA THR A 139 17.83 20.37 25.20
C THR A 139 18.49 20.39 23.84
N PHE A 140 19.65 19.76 23.75
CA PHE A 140 20.38 19.67 22.50
C PHE A 140 21.23 18.40 22.44
N ASN A 141 21.33 17.80 21.25
CA ASN A 141 22.22 16.65 21.04
C ASN A 141 23.70 17.09 21.00
N PRO A 142 24.57 16.51 21.85
CA PRO A 142 26.00 16.80 21.79
C PRO A 142 26.66 16.27 20.51
N LEU A 143 27.59 17.02 19.93
CA LEU A 143 28.30 16.68 18.68
C LEU A 143 29.15 15.39 18.73
N GLY A 144 29.41 14.81 19.90
CA GLY A 144 30.13 13.52 20.03
C GLY A 144 29.29 12.41 20.66
N ARG A 145 28.04 12.70 21.03
CA ARG A 145 27.14 11.77 21.73
C ARG A 145 25.71 11.98 21.25
N ARG A 146 25.49 11.99 19.94
CA ARG A 146 24.15 12.14 19.35
C ARG A 146 23.34 10.89 19.63
N ARG A 147 22.06 11.05 20.00
CA ARG A 147 21.14 9.94 20.17
C ARG A 147 19.92 10.13 19.26
N PRO A 148 19.86 9.44 18.11
CA PRO A 148 18.78 9.62 17.15
C PRO A 148 17.42 9.27 17.73
N GLY A 149 16.45 10.19 17.57
CA GLY A 149 15.13 10.11 18.20
C GLY A 149 15.03 10.74 19.58
N SER A 150 16.15 11.20 20.16
CA SER A 150 16.15 12.05 21.35
C SER A 150 16.33 13.50 20.97
N ALA A 151 15.66 14.39 21.70
CA ALA A 151 15.87 15.83 21.69
C ALA A 151 17.22 16.28 22.30
N GLY A 152 17.98 15.33 22.86
CA GLY A 152 19.28 15.56 23.49
C GLY A 152 19.19 15.70 25.00
N VAL A 153 20.22 16.31 25.58
CA VAL A 153 20.35 16.51 27.03
C VAL A 153 20.10 17.99 27.38
N PRO A 154 19.70 18.31 28.63
CA PRO A 154 19.52 19.70 29.07
C PRO A 154 20.76 20.57 28.81
N VAL A 155 20.54 21.78 28.28
CA VAL A 155 21.61 22.78 28.17
C VAL A 155 21.99 23.32 29.54
N LYS A 156 23.14 23.98 29.65
CA LYS A 156 23.61 24.52 30.95
C LYS A 156 22.56 25.43 31.58
N GLY A 157 22.19 25.12 32.83
CA GLY A 157 21.19 25.86 33.60
C GLY A 157 19.73 25.44 33.34
N ALA A 158 19.47 24.54 32.39
CA ALA A 158 18.15 23.96 32.18
C ALA A 158 17.97 22.73 33.08
N HIS A 159 16.81 22.67 33.75
CA HIS A 159 16.38 21.53 34.54
C HIS A 159 15.09 20.99 33.93
N ILE A 160 15.04 19.66 33.78
CA ILE A 160 13.91 18.95 33.18
C ILE A 160 13.41 17.91 34.15
N LYS A 161 12.09 17.85 34.31
CA LYS A 161 11.42 16.80 35.06
C LYS A 161 10.42 16.12 34.14
N ALA A 162 10.62 14.82 33.94
CA ALA A 162 9.77 13.91 33.20
C ALA A 162 9.97 12.49 33.77
N PRO A 163 9.09 11.51 33.49
CA PRO A 163 9.31 10.14 33.92
C PRO A 163 10.62 9.56 33.36
N VAL A 164 11.28 8.69 34.13
CA VAL A 164 12.53 8.03 33.73
C VAL A 164 12.26 6.60 33.30
N LYS A 165 12.73 6.21 32.11
CA LYS A 165 12.57 4.86 31.59
C LYS A 165 13.45 3.85 32.34
N SER A 166 12.87 3.17 33.31
CA SER A 166 13.52 2.10 34.10
C SER A 166 13.03 0.73 33.69
N GLY A 167 13.73 0.05 32.76
CA GLY A 167 13.66 -1.40 32.48
C GLY A 167 12.31 -2.06 32.11
N SER A 168 11.18 -1.38 32.28
CA SER A 168 9.82 -1.89 32.07
C SER A 168 9.50 -2.03 30.58
N ALA A 169 8.61 -2.97 30.26
CA ALA A 169 8.07 -3.16 28.91
C ALA A 169 7.24 -1.95 28.43
N THR A 170 6.71 -1.14 29.35
CA THR A 170 5.99 0.10 29.05
C THR A 170 6.91 1.32 29.19
N THR A 171 6.94 2.16 28.17
CA THR A 171 7.60 3.47 28.22
C THR A 171 6.81 4.36 29.19
N PRO A 172 7.41 4.85 30.29
CA PRO A 172 6.70 5.74 31.21
C PRO A 172 6.61 7.12 30.55
N GLU A 173 5.41 7.60 30.26
CA GLU A 173 5.17 8.88 29.58
C GLU A 173 4.54 9.86 30.55
N GLY A 174 4.97 11.13 30.50
CA GLY A 174 4.41 12.20 31.33
C GLY A 174 4.74 13.57 30.77
N GLU A 175 4.10 14.59 31.32
CA GLU A 175 4.35 15.97 30.91
C GLU A 175 5.79 16.41 31.24
N ILE A 176 6.43 17.07 30.28
CA ILE A 176 7.77 17.62 30.42
C ILE A 176 7.66 18.95 31.14
N LEU A 177 8.22 19.03 32.35
CA LEU A 177 8.31 20.25 33.12
C LEU A 177 9.72 20.84 33.00
N ILE A 178 9.79 22.17 32.82
CA ILE A 178 11.04 22.87 32.52
C ILE A 178 11.27 23.98 33.55
N LYS A 179 12.48 24.05 34.11
CA LYS A 179 12.91 25.13 35.01
C LYS A 179 14.28 25.63 34.59
N GLY A 180 14.52 26.92 34.69
CA GLY A 180 15.83 27.52 34.44
C GLY A 180 15.73 28.98 34.01
N PRO A 181 16.88 29.67 33.86
CA PRO A 181 16.93 31.09 33.55
C PRO A 181 16.44 31.43 32.13
N MET A 182 16.28 30.43 31.26
CA MET A 182 15.76 30.62 29.90
C MET A 182 14.23 30.68 29.83
N VAL A 183 13.54 30.27 30.90
CA VAL A 183 12.08 30.21 30.96
C VAL A 183 11.49 31.62 31.04
N THR A 184 10.43 31.87 30.30
CA THR A 184 9.74 33.17 30.21
C THR A 184 9.22 33.64 31.57
N MET A 185 9.09 34.96 31.71
CA MET A 185 8.42 35.58 32.85
C MET A 185 6.89 35.40 32.80
N GLY A 186 6.33 35.18 31.61
CA GLY A 186 4.90 34.97 31.42
C GLY A 186 4.41 35.42 30.05
N TYR A 187 3.08 35.43 29.88
CA TYR A 187 2.40 35.91 28.70
C TYR A 187 2.00 37.38 28.88
N LEU A 188 2.29 38.20 27.87
CA LEU A 188 2.07 39.65 27.91
C LEU A 188 0.58 39.96 28.12
N ASN A 189 0.27 40.72 29.17
CA ASN A 189 -1.10 41.12 29.54
C ASN A 189 -2.07 39.95 29.77
N MET A 190 -1.56 38.76 30.10
CA MET A 190 -2.36 37.55 30.35
C MET A 190 -1.95 36.90 31.68
N PRO A 191 -2.31 37.51 32.82
CA PRO A 191 -1.91 37.02 34.14
C PRO A 191 -2.49 35.63 34.46
N ASP A 192 -3.74 35.37 34.07
CA ASP A 192 -4.40 34.07 34.33
C ASP A 192 -3.76 32.93 33.52
N GLU A 193 -3.50 33.16 32.23
CA GLU A 193 -2.80 32.17 31.39
C GLU A 193 -1.35 31.98 31.84
N THR A 194 -0.71 33.05 32.32
CA THR A 194 0.61 32.95 32.95
C THR A 194 0.54 32.06 34.18
N ALA A 195 -0.39 32.30 35.11
CA ALA A 195 -0.54 31.48 36.32
C ALA A 195 -0.81 30.00 35.98
N LYS A 196 -1.64 29.72 34.97
CA LYS A 196 -1.92 28.35 34.50
C LYS A 196 -0.70 27.65 33.89
N ALA A 197 0.23 28.39 33.31
CA ALA A 197 1.39 27.81 32.63
C ALA A 197 2.50 27.36 33.60
N PHE A 198 2.43 27.72 34.88
CA PHE A 198 3.47 27.43 35.87
C PHE A 198 2.94 26.62 37.06
N LEU A 199 3.75 25.66 37.52
CA LEU A 199 3.57 24.99 38.80
C LEU A 199 4.44 25.67 39.85
N GLY A 200 3.80 26.21 40.89
CA GLY A 200 4.44 26.99 41.94
C GLY A 200 4.29 28.50 41.73
N SER A 201 4.26 29.24 42.83
CA SER A 201 4.06 30.70 42.84
C SER A 201 5.36 31.50 42.81
N ASP A 202 6.48 30.91 43.27
CA ASP A 202 7.78 31.57 43.28
C ASP A 202 8.41 31.56 41.89
N VAL A 203 8.64 32.75 41.33
CA VAL A 203 9.22 32.94 39.99
C VAL A 203 10.58 32.27 39.83
N SER A 204 11.36 32.15 40.90
CA SER A 204 12.71 31.54 40.87
C SER A 204 12.69 30.01 40.87
N GLU A 205 11.62 29.40 41.41
CA GLU A 205 11.53 27.94 41.62
C GLU A 205 10.41 27.26 40.83
N ARG A 206 9.51 28.04 40.22
CA ARG A 206 8.37 27.50 39.45
C ARG A 206 8.81 26.69 38.24
N TRP A 207 8.01 25.67 37.94
CA TRP A 207 8.19 24.82 36.77
C TRP A 207 7.23 25.23 35.67
N PHE A 208 7.74 25.45 34.46
CA PHE A 208 6.92 25.67 33.29
C PHE A 208 6.34 24.36 32.78
N GLN A 209 5.02 24.35 32.56
CA GLN A 209 4.27 23.24 31.97
C GLN A 209 4.35 23.36 30.45
N SER A 210 5.18 22.52 29.82
CA SER A 210 5.42 22.61 28.38
C SER A 210 4.21 22.20 27.53
N GLY A 211 3.29 21.41 28.09
CA GLY A 211 2.24 20.73 27.35
C GLY A 211 2.74 19.60 26.45
N ASP A 212 4.06 19.38 26.34
CA ASP A 212 4.67 18.29 25.59
C ASP A 212 4.86 17.06 26.50
N LEU A 213 4.65 15.87 25.95
CA LEU A 213 4.80 14.59 26.64
C LEU A 213 6.11 13.92 26.26
N GLY A 214 6.74 13.26 27.23
CA GLY A 214 7.98 12.55 26.99
C GLY A 214 8.53 11.83 28.21
N TYR A 215 9.76 11.38 28.08
CA TYR A 215 10.51 10.67 29.12
C TYR A 215 12.00 10.93 29.01
N LEU A 216 12.70 10.74 30.11
CA LEU A 216 14.16 10.70 30.17
C LEU A 216 14.65 9.26 30.16
N ASP A 217 15.74 8.98 29.46
CA ASP A 217 16.47 7.74 29.68
C ASP A 217 17.48 7.85 30.84
N ASN A 218 18.15 6.75 31.16
CA ASN A 218 19.12 6.68 32.25
C ASN A 218 20.36 7.57 32.02
N ASP A 219 20.63 7.96 30.77
CA ASP A 219 21.75 8.82 30.40
C ASP A 219 21.34 10.31 30.37
N GLY A 220 20.09 10.63 30.75
CA GLY A 220 19.55 11.99 30.80
C GLY A 220 19.09 12.55 29.45
N TYR A 221 18.94 11.71 28.44
CA TYR A 221 18.42 12.13 27.13
C TYR A 221 16.90 12.21 27.16
N LEU A 222 16.37 13.32 26.65
CA LEU A 222 14.93 13.56 26.55
C LEU A 222 14.37 12.96 25.25
N PHE A 223 13.28 12.22 25.36
CA PHE A 223 12.50 11.70 24.24
C PHE A 223 11.10 12.29 24.27
N ILE A 224 10.71 12.95 23.18
CA ILE A 224 9.40 13.59 23.05
C ILE A 224 8.46 12.64 22.31
N THR A 225 7.34 12.29 22.96
CA THR A 225 6.37 11.34 22.42
C THR A 225 5.21 12.07 21.73
N GLY A 226 4.79 13.23 22.24
CA GLY A 226 3.77 14.05 21.60
C GLY A 226 3.36 15.26 22.42
N ARG A 227 2.12 15.71 22.24
CA ARG A 227 1.52 16.83 22.98
C ARG A 227 0.29 16.41 23.74
N SER A 228 0.21 16.77 25.02
CA SER A 228 -0.91 16.46 25.92
C SER A 228 -2.28 16.78 25.31
N LYS A 229 -2.41 17.92 24.61
CA LYS A 229 -3.65 18.38 23.96
C LYS A 229 -3.92 17.77 22.58
N GLU A 230 -2.94 17.08 21.98
CA GLU A 230 -3.05 16.48 20.63
C GLU A 230 -3.10 14.94 20.66
N VAL A 231 -2.92 14.32 21.84
CA VAL A 231 -3.10 12.86 22.00
C VAL A 231 -4.56 12.50 21.79
N ILE A 232 -4.80 11.54 20.90
CA ILE A 232 -6.09 10.89 20.77
C ILE A 232 -6.16 9.78 21.82
N VAL A 233 -7.08 9.90 22.77
CA VAL A 233 -7.33 8.87 23.77
C VAL A 233 -8.56 8.07 23.34
N LEU A 234 -8.39 6.81 22.97
CA LEU A 234 -9.52 5.93 22.65
C LEU A 234 -10.27 5.50 23.92
N SER A 235 -11.51 5.04 23.75
CA SER A 235 -12.34 4.44 24.81
C SER A 235 -11.63 3.26 25.51
N SER A 236 -10.75 2.57 24.79
CA SER A 236 -9.89 1.49 25.30
C SER A 236 -8.78 1.96 26.27
N GLY A 237 -8.63 3.27 26.49
CA GLY A 237 -7.58 3.86 27.32
C GLY A 237 -6.20 3.91 26.64
N LYS A 238 -6.12 3.62 25.33
CA LYS A 238 -4.89 3.71 24.55
C LYS A 238 -4.67 5.14 24.05
N ASN A 239 -3.47 5.66 24.33
CA ASN A 239 -2.98 6.92 23.77
C ASN A 239 -2.46 6.70 22.35
N ILE A 240 -2.96 7.52 21.43
CA ILE A 240 -2.53 7.55 20.03
C ILE A 240 -1.94 8.91 19.75
N TYR A 241 -0.70 8.89 19.27
CA TYR A 241 0.00 10.05 18.78
C TYR A 241 -0.24 10.15 17.27
N PRO A 242 -1.04 11.13 16.80
CA PRO A 242 -1.44 11.19 15.39
C PRO A 242 -0.25 11.25 14.43
N GLU A 243 0.82 11.96 14.80
CA GLU A 243 2.05 12.05 14.01
C GLU A 243 2.71 10.69 13.76
N ASP A 244 2.67 9.79 14.74
CA ASP A 244 3.24 8.44 14.61
C ASP A 244 2.40 7.56 13.67
N VAL A 245 1.07 7.77 13.65
CA VAL A 245 0.15 7.10 12.71
C VAL A 245 0.36 7.66 11.31
N GLU A 246 0.32 8.98 11.15
CA GLU A 246 0.55 9.69 9.88
C GLU A 246 1.88 9.28 9.24
N GLN A 247 2.95 9.14 10.02
CA GLN A 247 4.24 8.69 9.52
C GLN A 247 4.13 7.34 8.80
N LYS A 248 3.36 6.39 9.34
CA LYS A 248 3.23 5.05 8.77
C LYS A 248 2.50 5.08 7.43
N TYR A 249 1.46 5.90 7.32
CA TYR A 249 0.69 6.06 6.09
C TYR A 249 1.35 7.01 5.08
N SER A 250 2.21 7.93 5.51
CA SER A 250 2.98 8.82 4.62
C SER A 250 3.96 8.10 3.69
N ALA A 251 4.20 6.80 3.92
CA ALA A 251 4.98 5.96 3.02
C ALA A 251 4.23 5.60 1.72
N ILE A 252 2.91 5.79 1.69
CA ILE A 252 2.08 5.54 0.50
C ILE A 252 2.38 6.61 -0.54
N ALA A 253 2.89 6.20 -1.71
CA ALA A 253 3.35 7.12 -2.75
C ALA A 253 2.22 8.00 -3.33
N LEU A 254 0.96 7.57 -3.21
CA LEU A 254 -0.22 8.34 -3.62
C LEU A 254 -0.64 9.42 -2.62
N ILE A 255 -0.06 9.44 -1.42
CA ILE A 255 -0.37 10.42 -0.37
C ILE A 255 0.70 11.50 -0.35
N LYS A 256 0.30 12.73 -0.67
CA LYS A 256 1.17 13.92 -0.59
C LYS A 256 1.22 14.47 0.84
N GLU A 257 0.06 14.59 1.48
CA GLU A 257 -0.08 14.99 2.88
C GLU A 257 -1.20 14.20 3.56
N ILE A 258 -1.08 14.01 4.87
CA ILE A 258 -2.09 13.32 5.68
C ILE A 258 -2.20 13.99 7.05
N CYS A 259 -3.43 14.11 7.55
CA CYS A 259 -3.73 14.48 8.94
C CYS A 259 -4.66 13.45 9.56
N VAL A 260 -4.21 12.75 10.59
CA VAL A 260 -5.02 11.81 11.38
C VAL A 260 -5.74 12.55 12.50
N TYR A 261 -6.99 12.18 12.72
CA TYR A 261 -7.85 12.71 13.77
C TYR A 261 -8.78 11.61 14.32
N ALA A 262 -9.47 11.92 15.42
CA ALA A 262 -10.47 11.05 16.02
C ALA A 262 -11.88 11.46 15.59
N ASP A 263 -12.68 10.50 15.16
CA ASP A 263 -14.12 10.64 14.99
C ASP A 263 -14.83 9.61 15.89
N GLY A 264 -15.37 10.08 17.01
CA GLY A 264 -15.79 9.20 18.10
C GLY A 264 -14.62 8.34 18.63
N ASP A 265 -14.79 7.02 18.57
CA ASP A 265 -13.76 6.04 18.98
C ASP A 265 -12.97 5.45 17.79
N ARG A 266 -13.03 6.10 16.61
CA ARG A 266 -12.37 5.67 15.38
C ARG A 266 -11.32 6.67 14.97
N LEU A 267 -10.20 6.16 14.42
CA LEU A 267 -9.24 7.00 13.72
C LEU A 267 -9.66 7.23 12.29
N GLU A 268 -9.68 8.47 11.87
CA GLU A 268 -9.89 8.89 10.48
C GLU A 268 -8.75 9.78 9.99
N ALA A 269 -8.71 10.03 8.69
CA ALA A 269 -7.68 10.88 8.10
C ALA A 269 -8.21 11.84 7.03
N LEU A 270 -7.63 13.04 6.97
CA LEU A 270 -7.75 13.95 5.84
C LEU A 270 -6.50 13.77 4.96
N ILE A 271 -6.69 13.39 3.69
CA ILE A 271 -5.60 13.01 2.79
C ILE A 271 -5.56 13.97 1.60
N VAL A 272 -4.39 14.55 1.34
CA VAL A 272 -4.10 15.27 0.10
C VAL A 272 -3.38 14.30 -0.85
N PRO A 273 -3.97 13.94 -2.00
CA PRO A 273 -3.36 13.02 -2.94
C PRO A 273 -2.19 13.65 -3.71
N ASP A 274 -1.21 12.82 -4.09
CA ASP A 274 -0.16 13.21 -5.05
C ASP A 274 -0.65 12.99 -6.49
N MET A 275 -1.29 14.04 -7.03
CA MET A 275 -1.85 14.00 -8.39
C MET A 275 -0.79 13.86 -9.49
N ASP A 276 0.44 14.34 -9.25
CA ASP A 276 1.53 14.20 -10.23
C ASP A 276 2.01 12.75 -10.30
N TYR A 277 2.14 12.10 -9.14
CA TYR A 277 2.44 10.68 -9.05
C TYR A 277 1.32 9.82 -9.66
N ALA A 278 0.06 10.13 -9.34
CA ALA A 278 -1.11 9.43 -9.88
C ALA A 278 -1.15 9.48 -11.42
N ARG A 279 -0.95 10.66 -12.03
CA ARG A 279 -0.88 10.83 -13.49
C ARG A 279 0.27 10.03 -14.10
N LYS A 280 1.45 10.07 -13.50
CA LYS A 280 2.63 9.35 -13.98
C LYS A 280 2.43 7.84 -13.99
N MET A 281 1.74 7.33 -12.98
CA MET A 281 1.44 5.91 -12.83
C MET A 281 0.15 5.48 -13.54
N LYS A 282 -0.52 6.41 -14.24
CA LYS A 282 -1.81 6.20 -14.92
C LYS A 282 -2.87 5.58 -14.00
N VAL A 283 -2.94 6.07 -12.76
CA VAL A 283 -3.96 5.64 -11.80
C VAL A 283 -5.31 6.19 -12.24
N ALA A 284 -6.25 5.30 -12.54
CA ALA A 284 -7.60 5.65 -12.99
C ALA A 284 -8.39 6.36 -11.89
N THR A 285 -8.49 5.73 -10.70
CA THR A 285 -9.25 6.26 -9.56
C THR A 285 -8.34 6.41 -8.35
N VAL A 286 -7.96 7.66 -8.03
CA VAL A 286 -7.02 7.99 -6.95
C VAL A 286 -7.56 7.57 -5.58
N GLU A 287 -8.85 7.76 -5.33
CA GLU A 287 -9.50 7.39 -4.07
C GLU A 287 -9.41 5.89 -3.80
N THR A 288 -9.78 5.07 -4.79
CA THR A 288 -9.70 3.60 -4.71
C THR A 288 -8.27 3.12 -4.48
N ALA A 289 -7.31 3.68 -5.20
CA ALA A 289 -5.91 3.32 -5.05
C ALA A 289 -5.36 3.69 -3.66
N ILE A 290 -5.74 4.86 -3.13
CA ILE A 290 -5.40 5.26 -1.75
C ILE A 290 -6.08 4.34 -0.74
N LYS A 291 -7.37 3.98 -0.91
CA LYS A 291 -8.10 3.07 -0.02
C LYS A 291 -7.41 1.70 0.06
N TRP A 292 -6.97 1.16 -1.07
CA TRP A 292 -6.24 -0.10 -1.12
C TRP A 292 -4.90 -0.03 -0.36
N GLU A 293 -4.10 1.01 -0.62
CA GLU A 293 -2.80 1.19 0.04
C GLU A 293 -2.93 1.48 1.55
N VAL A 294 -3.93 2.27 1.96
CA VAL A 294 -4.25 2.51 3.37
C VAL A 294 -4.62 1.19 4.05
N ASN A 295 -5.43 0.35 3.42
CA ASN A 295 -5.75 -0.96 3.97
C ASN A 295 -4.52 -1.86 4.08
N ASN A 296 -3.66 -1.89 3.05
CA ASN A 296 -2.41 -2.64 3.07
C ASN A 296 -1.51 -2.23 4.24
N VAL A 297 -1.25 -0.92 4.42
CA VAL A 297 -0.45 -0.42 5.55
C VAL A 297 -1.12 -0.78 6.88
N SER A 298 -2.45 -0.66 6.96
CA SER A 298 -3.22 -0.97 8.18
C SER A 298 -3.07 -2.42 8.65
N THR A 299 -2.86 -3.38 7.74
CA THR A 299 -2.69 -4.80 8.12
C THR A 299 -1.47 -5.02 9.03
N GLY A 300 -0.40 -4.27 8.84
CA GLY A 300 0.84 -4.35 9.63
C GLY A 300 0.78 -3.56 10.95
N LEU A 301 -0.31 -2.88 11.26
CA LEU A 301 -0.44 -2.03 12.44
C LEU A 301 -1.34 -2.66 13.51
N PRO A 302 -1.12 -2.35 14.80
CA PRO A 302 -2.07 -2.67 15.86
C PRO A 302 -3.45 -2.09 15.56
N SER A 303 -4.53 -2.79 15.93
CA SER A 303 -5.91 -2.44 15.60
C SER A 303 -6.28 -0.99 15.94
N TYR A 304 -5.79 -0.49 17.08
CA TYR A 304 -6.03 0.87 17.56
C TYR A 304 -5.27 1.96 16.79
N MET A 305 -4.25 1.62 15.99
CA MET A 305 -3.52 2.57 15.13
C MET A 305 -4.03 2.57 13.68
N ARG A 306 -5.07 1.79 13.35
CA ARG A 306 -5.57 1.65 11.98
C ARG A 306 -6.56 2.76 11.65
N ILE A 307 -6.32 3.47 10.56
CA ILE A 307 -7.29 4.41 9.98
C ILE A 307 -8.50 3.62 9.46
N LYS A 308 -9.71 3.99 9.88
CA LYS A 308 -10.97 3.34 9.54
C LYS A 308 -11.70 4.00 8.37
N GLY A 309 -11.40 5.27 8.12
CA GLY A 309 -11.97 6.06 7.02
C GLY A 309 -11.06 7.23 6.69
N PHE A 310 -11.22 7.80 5.50
CA PHE A 310 -10.51 9.01 5.11
C PHE A 310 -11.36 9.89 4.19
N THR A 311 -11.03 11.17 4.16
CA THR A 311 -11.60 12.16 3.26
C THR A 311 -10.48 12.72 2.39
N LEU A 312 -10.72 12.83 1.08
CA LEU A 312 -9.79 13.48 0.17
C LEU A 312 -9.93 15.00 0.24
N TYR A 313 -8.81 15.70 0.16
CA TYR A 313 -8.74 17.15 0.12
C TYR A 313 -7.80 17.60 -1.00
N SER A 314 -8.22 18.60 -1.76
CA SER A 314 -7.52 19.07 -2.96
C SER A 314 -6.43 20.10 -2.66
N GLU A 315 -6.58 20.86 -1.57
CA GLU A 315 -5.63 21.92 -1.20
C GLU A 315 -4.56 21.43 -0.21
N PRO A 316 -3.40 22.10 -0.15
CA PRO A 316 -2.38 21.81 0.86
C PRO A 316 -2.95 21.97 2.28
N LEU A 317 -2.56 21.08 3.19
CA LEU A 317 -3.02 21.17 4.58
C LEU A 317 -2.50 22.44 5.27
N PRO A 318 -3.30 23.07 6.16
CA PRO A 318 -2.91 24.30 6.82
C PRO A 318 -1.68 24.09 7.69
N ARG A 319 -0.62 24.83 7.39
CA ARG A 319 0.66 24.78 8.08
C ARG A 319 1.08 26.18 8.53
N THR A 320 1.77 26.23 9.66
CA THR A 320 2.49 27.42 10.10
C THR A 320 3.58 27.79 9.08
N ARG A 321 4.12 29.01 9.16
CA ARG A 321 5.32 29.42 8.38
C ARG A 321 6.52 28.50 8.58
N LEU A 322 6.57 27.77 9.69
CA LEU A 322 7.60 26.78 10.03
C LEU A 322 7.25 25.35 9.57
N GLY A 323 6.18 25.17 8.79
CA GLY A 323 5.78 23.88 8.23
C GLY A 323 5.03 22.95 9.19
N LYS A 324 4.84 23.33 10.46
CA LYS A 324 4.04 22.56 11.42
C LYS A 324 2.56 22.57 11.05
N LEU A 325 1.92 21.41 11.05
CA LEU A 325 0.49 21.22 10.76
C LEU A 325 -0.39 21.91 11.82
N GLN A 326 -1.40 22.65 11.39
CA GLN A 326 -2.37 23.34 12.27
C GLN A 326 -3.63 22.48 12.45
N ARG A 327 -3.51 21.38 13.22
CA ARG A 327 -4.58 20.37 13.42
C ARG A 327 -5.92 20.95 13.86
N PHE A 328 -5.92 22.01 14.66
CA PHE A 328 -7.14 22.65 15.15
C PHE A 328 -8.02 23.25 14.03
N LEU A 329 -7.45 23.56 12.86
CA LEU A 329 -8.17 24.07 11.69
C LEU A 329 -8.84 22.97 10.87
N ILE A 330 -8.42 21.71 11.04
CA ILE A 330 -8.90 20.56 10.25
C ILE A 330 -10.38 20.30 10.52
N LYS A 331 -10.86 20.56 11.74
CA LYS A 331 -12.29 20.42 12.08
C LYS A 331 -13.16 21.34 11.21
N GLY A 332 -12.72 22.58 10.98
CA GLY A 332 -13.41 23.54 10.12
C GLY A 332 -13.39 23.13 8.65
N ILE A 333 -12.23 22.68 8.15
CA ILE A 333 -12.08 22.16 6.78
C ILE A 333 -12.99 20.94 6.55
N ARG A 334 -13.11 20.05 7.53
CA ARG A 334 -14.00 18.89 7.44
C ARG A 334 -15.46 19.32 7.38
N SER A 335 -15.86 20.27 8.23
CA SER A 335 -17.21 20.83 8.21
C SER A 335 -17.52 21.45 6.85
N SER A 336 -16.61 22.23 6.27
CA SER A 336 -16.82 22.83 4.94
C SER A 336 -16.86 21.79 3.83
N ILE A 337 -16.04 20.73 3.87
CA ILE A 337 -16.10 19.63 2.88
C ILE A 337 -17.41 18.84 3.01
N HIS A 338 -17.87 18.59 4.24
CA HIS A 338 -19.16 17.93 4.46
C HIS A 338 -20.33 18.82 4.03
N GLU A 339 -20.26 20.12 4.33
CA GLU A 339 -21.24 21.10 3.88
C GLU A 339 -21.20 21.20 2.36
N GLU A 340 -20.05 21.28 1.69
CA GLU A 340 -19.92 21.26 0.22
C GLU A 340 -20.45 19.95 -0.39
N ARG A 341 -20.21 18.79 0.23
CA ARG A 341 -20.83 17.52 -0.21
C ARG A 341 -22.35 17.48 0.02
N GLN A 342 -22.88 18.27 0.96
CA GLN A 342 -24.31 18.38 1.26
C GLN A 342 -24.98 19.58 0.55
N SER A 343 -24.20 20.54 0.07
CA SER A 343 -24.62 21.81 -0.55
C SER A 343 -24.19 21.94 -2.01
N GLU A 344 -23.41 20.99 -2.55
CA GLU A 344 -23.59 20.56 -3.92
C GLU A 344 -25.09 20.31 -4.07
N PRO A 345 -25.78 21.10 -4.89
CA PRO A 345 -27.20 20.90 -5.02
C PRO A 345 -27.40 19.49 -5.56
N SER A 346 -28.19 18.73 -4.81
CA SER A 346 -29.22 17.86 -5.33
C SER A 346 -30.11 18.63 -6.32
N ALA A 347 -29.53 19.06 -7.42
CA ALA A 347 -30.15 19.55 -8.64
C ALA A 347 -29.62 18.61 -9.72
N ALA A 348 -30.08 17.37 -9.76
CA ALA A 348 -31.47 17.04 -10.02
C ALA A 348 -32.13 16.16 -8.94
N ALA A 349 -32.73 16.82 -7.94
CA ALA A 349 -34.13 16.55 -7.64
C ALA A 349 -35.01 17.24 -8.70
N GLN A 350 -34.78 16.90 -9.98
CA GLN A 350 -35.81 16.99 -11.01
C GLN A 350 -36.46 15.62 -11.00
N THR A 351 -37.70 15.61 -10.51
CA THR A 351 -38.77 14.69 -10.81
C THR A 351 -38.51 13.73 -11.98
N ILE A 352 -37.74 12.68 -11.76
CA ILE A 352 -37.93 11.40 -12.43
C ILE A 352 -37.85 10.35 -11.33
N SER A 353 -39.02 9.83 -10.99
CA SER A 353 -39.14 8.51 -10.38
C SER A 353 -38.53 7.50 -11.35
N ASP A 354 -37.21 7.34 -11.33
CA ASP A 354 -36.54 6.39 -12.23
C ASP A 354 -36.86 4.96 -11.79
N SER A 355 -37.84 4.39 -12.49
CA SER A 355 -38.12 2.97 -12.51
C SER A 355 -36.82 2.15 -12.64
N TYR A 356 -35.87 2.65 -13.45
CA TYR A 356 -34.55 2.04 -13.70
C TYR A 356 -33.68 1.92 -12.45
N THR A 357 -33.52 3.00 -11.67
CA THR A 357 -32.70 3.01 -10.46
C THR A 357 -33.24 2.05 -9.41
N SER A 358 -34.56 2.02 -9.24
CA SER A 358 -35.22 1.12 -8.28
C SER A 358 -35.12 -0.35 -8.71
N ALA A 359 -35.28 -0.63 -10.02
CA ALA A 359 -35.10 -1.95 -10.59
C ALA A 359 -33.64 -2.43 -10.49
N LEU A 360 -32.67 -1.56 -10.77
CA LEU A 360 -31.24 -1.83 -10.62
C LEU A 360 -30.89 -2.20 -9.18
N ILE A 361 -31.37 -1.42 -8.20
CA ILE A 361 -31.17 -1.72 -6.77
C ILE A 361 -31.79 -3.08 -6.41
N SER A 362 -32.97 -3.42 -6.95
CA SER A 362 -33.57 -4.74 -6.74
C SER A 362 -32.72 -5.86 -7.33
N ILE A 363 -32.25 -5.72 -8.58
CA ILE A 363 -31.38 -6.70 -9.24
C ILE A 363 -30.10 -6.93 -8.43
N ILE A 364 -29.45 -5.85 -7.98
CA ILE A 364 -28.23 -5.91 -7.16
C ILE A 364 -28.52 -6.62 -5.83
N ARG A 365 -29.63 -6.27 -5.17
CA ARG A 365 -30.00 -6.88 -3.88
C ARG A 365 -30.27 -8.37 -4.04
N ASP A 366 -30.98 -8.76 -5.09
CA ASP A 366 -31.37 -10.15 -5.33
C ASP A 366 -30.16 -10.98 -5.76
N LEU A 367 -29.29 -10.45 -6.62
CA LEU A 367 -28.03 -11.10 -7.02
C LEU A 367 -27.07 -11.29 -5.84
N MET A 368 -27.00 -10.32 -4.92
CA MET A 368 -26.11 -10.33 -3.75
C MET A 368 -26.74 -10.87 -2.47
N GLU A 369 -28.00 -11.32 -2.52
CA GLU A 369 -28.76 -11.79 -1.36
C GLU A 369 -28.74 -10.81 -0.17
N LEU A 370 -28.73 -9.51 -0.45
CA LEU A 370 -28.55 -8.46 0.56
C LEU A 370 -29.86 -8.24 1.33
N LYS A 371 -29.79 -8.34 2.66
CA LYS A 371 -30.92 -8.00 3.57
C LYS A 371 -31.00 -6.50 3.89
N ARG A 372 -30.05 -5.69 3.43
CA ARG A 372 -29.93 -4.25 3.67
C ARG A 372 -30.26 -3.45 2.41
N SER A 373 -30.59 -2.17 2.57
CA SER A 373 -30.69 -1.24 1.45
C SER A 373 -29.31 -0.96 0.83
N VAL A 374 -29.29 -0.74 -0.49
CA VAL A 374 -28.11 -0.37 -1.27
C VAL A 374 -28.18 1.13 -1.59
N SER A 375 -27.14 1.88 -1.23
CA SER A 375 -27.02 3.30 -1.59
C SER A 375 -26.41 3.49 -2.97
N LEU A 376 -26.70 4.61 -3.63
CA LEU A 376 -26.19 4.95 -4.96
C LEU A 376 -24.67 5.19 -4.96
N ASP A 377 -24.12 5.70 -3.85
CA ASP A 377 -22.69 5.99 -3.72
C ASP A 377 -21.85 4.75 -3.38
N GLU A 378 -22.48 3.58 -3.16
CA GLU A 378 -21.75 2.36 -2.86
C GLU A 378 -20.97 1.87 -4.09
N ASN A 379 -19.72 1.47 -3.84
CA ASN A 379 -18.88 0.87 -4.86
C ASN A 379 -19.26 -0.59 -5.11
N LEU A 380 -19.41 -0.97 -6.39
CA LEU A 380 -19.82 -2.31 -6.81
C LEU A 380 -18.87 -3.39 -6.27
N GLU A 381 -17.55 -3.18 -6.38
CA GLU A 381 -16.55 -4.18 -5.96
C GLU A 381 -16.24 -4.12 -4.47
N LEU A 382 -16.06 -2.92 -3.91
CA LEU A 382 -15.51 -2.74 -2.56
C LEU A 382 -16.54 -2.78 -1.45
N ASP A 383 -17.75 -2.28 -1.71
CA ASP A 383 -18.79 -2.15 -0.69
C ASP A 383 -19.88 -3.22 -0.87
N LEU A 384 -20.17 -3.62 -2.12
CA LEU A 384 -21.15 -4.66 -2.47
C LEU A 384 -20.51 -6.03 -2.77
N GLY A 385 -19.19 -6.11 -2.96
CA GLY A 385 -18.50 -7.38 -3.23
C GLY A 385 -18.85 -8.01 -4.58
N ILE A 386 -19.25 -7.19 -5.56
CA ILE A 386 -19.49 -7.58 -6.95
C ILE A 386 -18.13 -7.67 -7.64
N ASP A 387 -17.51 -8.84 -7.60
CA ASP A 387 -16.26 -9.10 -8.31
C ASP A 387 -16.46 -9.19 -9.83
N SER A 388 -15.38 -9.36 -10.59
CA SER A 388 -15.41 -9.39 -12.06
C SER A 388 -16.35 -10.46 -12.64
N LEU A 389 -16.64 -11.56 -11.91
CA LEU A 389 -17.60 -12.59 -12.34
C LEU A 389 -19.04 -12.16 -12.04
N LYS A 390 -19.31 -11.71 -10.80
CA LYS A 390 -20.62 -11.19 -10.40
C LYS A 390 -21.04 -9.97 -11.21
N ARG A 391 -20.07 -9.22 -11.72
CA ARG A 391 -20.31 -8.10 -12.64
C ARG A 391 -20.88 -8.55 -13.98
N LEU A 392 -20.42 -9.69 -14.50
CA LEU A 392 -21.01 -10.31 -15.70
C LEU A 392 -22.42 -10.84 -15.39
N GLU A 393 -22.61 -11.49 -14.24
CA GLU A 393 -23.94 -11.92 -13.78
C GLU A 393 -24.90 -10.73 -13.65
N LEU A 394 -24.43 -9.60 -13.09
CA LEU A 394 -25.19 -8.36 -12.96
C LEU A 394 -25.57 -7.77 -14.33
N LEU A 395 -24.62 -7.66 -15.26
CA LEU A 395 -24.91 -7.15 -16.60
C LEU A 395 -25.91 -8.05 -17.33
N SER A 396 -25.76 -9.37 -17.24
CA SER A 396 -26.71 -10.32 -17.83
C SER A 396 -28.10 -10.21 -17.20
N ALA A 397 -28.19 -10.01 -15.87
CA ALA A 397 -29.46 -9.82 -15.18
C ALA A 397 -30.14 -8.49 -15.57
N ILE A 398 -29.34 -7.44 -15.81
CA ILE A 398 -29.83 -6.17 -16.35
C ILE A 398 -30.35 -6.37 -17.78
N GLU A 399 -29.58 -6.99 -18.67
CA GLU A 399 -29.99 -7.30 -20.05
C GLU A 399 -31.31 -8.10 -20.09
N GLU A 400 -31.46 -9.10 -19.22
CA GLU A 400 -32.68 -9.91 -19.12
C GLU A 400 -33.87 -9.12 -18.57
N HIS A 401 -33.69 -8.37 -17.47
CA HIS A 401 -34.75 -7.60 -16.84
C HIS A 401 -35.29 -6.49 -17.74
N PHE A 402 -34.38 -5.84 -18.45
CA PHE A 402 -34.65 -4.68 -19.29
C PHE A 402 -34.86 -5.05 -20.77
N LYS A 403 -34.60 -6.31 -21.16
CA LYS A 403 -34.68 -6.83 -22.54
C LYS A 403 -33.86 -6.02 -23.55
N VAL A 404 -32.64 -5.65 -23.15
CA VAL A 404 -31.68 -4.91 -23.99
C VAL A 404 -30.37 -5.67 -24.10
N ARG A 405 -29.61 -5.39 -25.16
CA ARG A 405 -28.24 -5.87 -25.32
C ARG A 405 -27.28 -4.72 -25.04
N LEU A 406 -26.49 -4.84 -23.99
CA LEU A 406 -25.55 -3.81 -23.56
C LEU A 406 -24.24 -3.97 -24.35
N PRO A 407 -23.61 -2.86 -24.82
CA PRO A 407 -22.30 -2.92 -25.45
C PRO A 407 -21.25 -3.54 -24.52
N GLU A 408 -20.27 -4.24 -25.07
CA GLU A 408 -19.21 -4.92 -24.28
C GLU A 408 -18.38 -3.94 -23.41
N ALA A 409 -18.38 -2.65 -23.76
CA ALA A 409 -17.74 -1.56 -23.01
C ALA A 409 -18.61 -0.97 -21.88
N PHE A 410 -19.92 -1.25 -21.85
CA PHE A 410 -20.92 -0.58 -21.01
C PHE A 410 -20.72 -0.78 -19.49
N GLY A 411 -19.84 -1.69 -19.10
CA GLY A 411 -19.50 -1.95 -17.71
C GLY A 411 -18.00 -2.04 -17.46
N GLN A 412 -17.13 -1.44 -18.28
CA GLN A 412 -15.68 -1.47 -18.01
C GLN A 412 -15.22 -0.35 -17.06
N ASP A 413 -15.87 0.83 -17.12
CA ASP A 413 -15.47 2.03 -16.37
C ASP A 413 -16.49 2.46 -15.30
N VAL A 414 -17.39 1.55 -14.89
CA VAL A 414 -18.46 1.83 -13.92
C VAL A 414 -18.09 1.30 -12.53
N HIS A 415 -17.99 2.15 -11.51
CA HIS A 415 -17.50 1.74 -10.20
C HIS A 415 -18.54 1.87 -9.09
N THR A 416 -19.56 2.71 -9.27
CA THR A 416 -20.63 2.93 -8.28
C THR A 416 -22.00 2.53 -8.82
N VAL A 417 -22.96 2.30 -7.92
CA VAL A 417 -24.36 2.04 -8.29
C VAL A 417 -24.95 3.24 -9.03
N LYS A 418 -24.56 4.47 -8.65
CA LYS A 418 -24.92 5.72 -9.31
C LYS A 418 -24.48 5.74 -10.78
N GLU A 419 -23.19 5.50 -11.04
CA GLU A 419 -22.63 5.50 -12.40
C GLU A 419 -23.29 4.42 -13.28
N LEU A 420 -23.61 3.26 -12.70
CA LEU A 420 -24.31 2.18 -13.42
C LEU A 420 -25.73 2.59 -13.80
N SER A 421 -26.44 3.25 -12.88
CA SER A 421 -27.79 3.75 -13.10
C SER A 421 -27.82 4.87 -14.14
N GLU A 422 -26.89 5.82 -14.06
CA GLU A 422 -26.76 6.92 -15.02
C GLU A 422 -26.40 6.41 -16.41
N GLY A 423 -25.48 5.43 -16.50
CA GLY A 423 -25.15 4.76 -17.75
C GLY A 423 -26.36 4.07 -18.38
N LEU A 424 -27.17 3.39 -17.56
CA LEU A 424 -28.37 2.69 -18.05
C LEU A 424 -29.44 3.67 -18.54
N SER A 425 -29.67 4.75 -17.79
CA SER A 425 -30.59 5.81 -18.22
C SER A 425 -30.13 6.44 -19.53
N ALA A 426 -28.84 6.79 -19.63
CA ALA A 426 -28.26 7.39 -20.84
C ALA A 426 -28.32 6.46 -22.06
N PHE A 427 -28.15 5.15 -21.87
CA PHE A 427 -28.28 4.17 -22.94
C PHE A 427 -29.73 4.05 -23.44
N TYR A 428 -30.69 4.07 -22.53
CA TYR A 428 -32.12 4.03 -22.86
C TYR A 428 -32.63 5.32 -23.51
N GLU A 429 -32.20 6.47 -23.00
CA GLU A 429 -32.56 7.78 -23.55
C GLU A 429 -31.89 8.01 -24.91
N GLY A 430 -30.64 7.56 -25.08
CA GLY A 430 -29.91 7.61 -26.35
C GLY A 430 -30.43 6.64 -27.41
N ALA A 431 -31.07 5.53 -27.01
CA ALA A 431 -31.75 4.59 -27.91
C ALA A 431 -33.11 5.11 -28.40
N GLY A 432 -33.56 6.27 -27.93
CA GLY A 432 -34.63 7.06 -28.54
C GLY A 432 -35.97 6.33 -28.65
N GLY A 433 -36.63 6.03 -27.53
CA GLY A 433 -38.10 5.89 -27.43
C GLY A 433 -38.80 4.87 -28.35
N ASP A 434 -38.09 4.11 -29.17
CA ASP A 434 -38.67 3.18 -30.12
C ASP A 434 -38.47 1.75 -29.62
N SER A 435 -39.60 1.13 -29.31
CA SER A 435 -39.70 -0.21 -28.71
C SER A 435 -39.43 -1.31 -29.74
N SER A 436 -38.38 -1.15 -30.55
CA SER A 436 -38.03 -2.05 -31.65
C SER A 436 -36.54 -2.40 -31.70
N VAL A 437 -35.90 -2.59 -30.55
CA VAL A 437 -34.73 -3.49 -30.50
C VAL A 437 -35.28 -4.90 -30.47
N SER A 438 -35.08 -5.63 -31.57
CA SER A 438 -35.60 -6.96 -31.83
C SER A 438 -35.51 -7.87 -30.61
N ALA A 439 -36.65 -8.40 -30.17
CA ALA A 439 -36.77 -9.54 -29.28
C ALA A 439 -36.19 -10.79 -29.96
N GLY A 440 -34.86 -10.87 -30.03
CA GLY A 440 -34.15 -12.13 -30.18
C GLY A 440 -34.07 -12.79 -28.81
N GLU A 441 -34.38 -14.08 -28.74
CA GLU A 441 -34.31 -14.88 -27.51
C GLU A 441 -33.00 -14.61 -26.75
N VAL A 442 -33.09 -13.90 -25.62
CA VAL A 442 -31.96 -13.71 -24.70
C VAL A 442 -31.79 -15.02 -23.92
N GLN A 443 -31.18 -16.01 -24.56
CA GLN A 443 -30.62 -17.18 -23.91
C GLN A 443 -29.10 -17.15 -24.05
N GLY A 444 -28.39 -16.70 -23.00
CA GLY A 444 -27.04 -17.23 -22.75
C GLY A 444 -25.95 -16.27 -22.25
N GLY A 445 -26.06 -15.76 -21.01
CA GLY A 445 -25.04 -14.87 -20.41
C GLY A 445 -23.60 -15.43 -20.34
N PHE A 446 -23.41 -16.74 -20.11
CA PHE A 446 -22.07 -17.37 -20.14
C PHE A 446 -21.83 -18.25 -21.38
N LYS A 447 -22.88 -18.91 -21.87
CA LYS A 447 -22.77 -19.86 -22.98
C LYS A 447 -22.37 -19.18 -24.28
N GLU A 448 -22.83 -17.95 -24.52
CA GLU A 448 -22.45 -17.18 -25.71
C GLU A 448 -20.99 -16.70 -25.61
N ILE A 449 -20.58 -16.13 -24.46
CA ILE A 449 -19.19 -15.68 -24.20
C ILE A 449 -18.18 -16.82 -24.40
N LEU A 450 -18.48 -18.01 -23.87
CA LEU A 450 -17.59 -19.17 -23.98
C LEU A 450 -17.59 -19.79 -25.38
N ASN A 451 -18.57 -19.47 -26.24
CA ASN A 451 -18.65 -19.95 -27.62
C ASN A 451 -17.97 -19.00 -28.62
N THR A 452 -17.66 -17.77 -28.22
CA THR A 452 -16.95 -16.82 -29.08
C THR A 452 -15.49 -17.27 -29.29
N PRO A 453 -15.03 -17.45 -30.54
CA PRO A 453 -13.65 -17.82 -30.82
C PRO A 453 -12.68 -16.69 -30.41
N PRO A 454 -11.55 -16.99 -29.74
CA PRO A 454 -10.56 -15.97 -29.38
C PRO A 454 -9.87 -15.35 -30.60
N ASP A 455 -9.45 -14.09 -30.49
CA ASP A 455 -8.70 -13.37 -31.53
C ASP A 455 -7.40 -14.10 -31.94
N GLU A 456 -7.03 -14.05 -33.22
CA GLU A 456 -5.81 -14.71 -33.74
C GLU A 456 -4.52 -14.27 -33.03
N ASP A 457 -4.45 -13.02 -32.59
CA ASP A 457 -3.29 -12.49 -31.88
C ASP A 457 -3.18 -13.05 -30.45
N ALA A 458 -4.31 -13.35 -29.79
CA ALA A 458 -4.31 -14.03 -28.50
C ALA A 458 -3.83 -15.49 -28.65
N LEU A 459 -4.24 -16.17 -29.73
CA LEU A 459 -3.79 -17.54 -30.04
C LEU A 459 -2.28 -17.63 -30.29
N LYS A 460 -1.69 -16.64 -30.97
CA LYS A 460 -0.22 -16.58 -31.20
C LYS A 460 0.58 -16.44 -29.91
N GLN A 461 0.01 -15.81 -28.87
CA GLN A 461 0.69 -15.61 -27.59
C GLN A 461 0.75 -16.87 -26.73
N ILE A 462 -0.15 -17.83 -26.93
CA ILE A 462 -0.34 -19.00 -26.06
C ILE A 462 0.62 -20.16 -26.38
N GLY A 463 1.43 -20.07 -27.45
CA GLY A 463 2.50 -21.06 -27.67
C GLY A 463 2.02 -22.43 -28.14
N LEU A 464 0.83 -22.52 -28.75
CA LEU A 464 0.27 -23.75 -29.31
C LEU A 464 1.21 -24.41 -30.34
N ASN A 465 2.08 -23.63 -30.99
CA ASN A 465 3.01 -24.06 -32.04
C ASN A 465 4.49 -23.96 -31.63
N ASN A 466 4.85 -24.34 -30.41
CA ASN A 466 6.25 -24.36 -29.98
C ASN A 466 7.11 -25.29 -30.85
N THR A 467 8.28 -24.82 -31.29
CA THR A 467 9.20 -25.58 -32.16
C THR A 467 9.79 -26.79 -31.43
N PRO A 468 10.27 -27.83 -32.15
CA PRO A 468 10.92 -28.99 -31.51
C PRO A 468 12.08 -28.60 -30.58
N LEU A 469 12.85 -27.58 -30.95
CA LEU A 469 13.96 -27.05 -30.16
C LEU A 469 13.46 -26.41 -28.85
N GLU A 470 12.39 -25.62 -28.92
CA GLU A 470 11.75 -25.01 -27.75
C GLU A 470 11.20 -26.07 -26.79
N ARG A 471 10.62 -27.16 -27.31
CA ARG A 471 10.14 -28.28 -26.48
C ARG A 471 11.28 -28.98 -25.73
N VAL A 472 12.44 -29.16 -26.38
CA VAL A 472 13.63 -29.72 -25.73
C VAL A 472 14.14 -28.77 -24.64
N PHE A 473 14.19 -27.47 -24.92
CA PHE A 473 14.61 -26.46 -23.96
C PHE A 473 13.69 -26.37 -22.74
N THR A 474 12.37 -26.35 -22.94
CA THR A 474 11.38 -26.38 -21.85
C THR A 474 11.52 -27.64 -21.00
N LYS A 475 11.68 -28.82 -21.63
CA LYS A 475 11.93 -30.08 -20.90
C LYS A 475 13.21 -30.01 -20.07
N ALA A 476 14.29 -29.41 -20.59
CA ALA A 476 15.53 -29.23 -19.86
C ALA A 476 15.35 -28.31 -18.63
N ILE A 477 14.67 -27.17 -18.78
CA ILE A 477 14.37 -26.26 -17.67
C ILE A 477 13.52 -26.96 -16.61
N LEU A 478 12.42 -27.60 -17.00
CA LEU A 478 11.55 -28.31 -16.05
C LEU A 478 12.29 -29.46 -15.35
N TRP A 479 13.19 -30.15 -16.06
CA TRP A 479 14.05 -31.16 -15.45
C TRP A 479 14.97 -30.56 -14.39
N ILE A 480 15.62 -29.42 -14.66
CA ILE A 480 16.45 -28.70 -13.67
C ILE A 480 15.62 -28.31 -12.45
N ILE A 481 14.44 -27.70 -12.65
CA ILE A 481 13.53 -27.31 -11.57
C ILE A 481 13.12 -28.55 -10.77
N ARG A 482 12.79 -29.67 -11.44
CA ARG A 482 12.45 -30.94 -10.79
C ARG A 482 13.60 -31.48 -9.95
N GLN A 483 14.85 -31.40 -10.42
CA GLN A 483 16.01 -31.80 -9.61
C GLN A 483 16.18 -30.89 -8.40
N CYS A 484 16.04 -29.58 -8.56
CA CYS A 484 16.08 -28.63 -7.44
C CYS A 484 14.98 -28.95 -6.40
N LEU A 485 13.74 -29.22 -6.83
CA LEU A 485 12.64 -29.61 -5.95
C LEU A 485 12.94 -30.93 -5.23
N LYS A 486 13.52 -31.92 -5.90
CA LYS A 486 13.90 -33.19 -5.27
C LYS A 486 15.02 -33.05 -4.24
N VAL A 487 16.07 -32.30 -4.57
CA VAL A 487 17.26 -32.17 -3.73
C VAL A 487 17.01 -31.26 -2.53
N PHE A 488 16.48 -30.06 -2.76
CA PHE A 488 16.33 -29.04 -1.73
C PHE A 488 15.00 -29.14 -0.98
N TYR A 489 13.94 -29.61 -1.65
CA TYR A 489 12.58 -29.61 -1.09
C TYR A 489 11.97 -31.00 -0.91
N ARG A 490 12.73 -32.07 -1.20
CA ARG A 490 12.26 -33.46 -1.14
C ARG A 490 10.91 -33.65 -1.86
N GLY A 491 10.75 -32.99 -3.01
CA GLY A 491 9.53 -32.92 -3.80
C GLY A 491 8.94 -34.30 -4.13
N GLN A 492 7.67 -34.53 -3.76
CA GLN A 492 6.93 -35.77 -4.04
C GLN A 492 5.63 -35.48 -4.79
N LEU A 493 5.26 -36.38 -5.71
CA LEU A 493 3.95 -36.41 -6.38
C LEU A 493 3.19 -37.64 -5.88
N ARG A 494 1.93 -37.48 -5.46
CA ARG A 494 1.03 -38.55 -4.99
C ARG A 494 -0.29 -38.52 -5.73
N GLY A 495 -0.93 -39.68 -5.89
CA GLY A 495 -2.29 -39.77 -6.44
C GLY A 495 -2.39 -39.51 -7.94
N ILE A 496 -1.30 -39.60 -8.69
CA ILE A 496 -1.26 -39.29 -10.13
C ILE A 496 -2.24 -40.17 -10.94
N GLU A 497 -2.57 -41.35 -10.45
CA GLU A 497 -3.59 -42.26 -10.96
C GLU A 497 -5.00 -41.65 -10.98
N ASN A 498 -5.27 -40.61 -10.20
CA ASN A 498 -6.53 -39.88 -10.22
C ASN A 498 -6.62 -38.87 -11.38
N LEU A 499 -5.52 -38.63 -12.09
CA LEU A 499 -5.50 -37.74 -13.25
C LEU A 499 -6.13 -38.47 -14.45
N VAL A 500 -7.23 -37.93 -14.95
CA VAL A 500 -7.94 -38.47 -16.11
C VAL A 500 -7.27 -38.09 -17.43
N LYS A 501 -7.73 -38.65 -18.55
CA LYS A 501 -7.24 -38.24 -19.88
C LYS A 501 -7.77 -36.83 -20.21
N PRO A 502 -6.97 -35.97 -20.88
CA PRO A 502 -7.44 -34.67 -21.36
C PRO A 502 -8.71 -34.77 -22.22
N PRO A 503 -9.60 -33.76 -22.21
CA PRO A 503 -9.48 -32.49 -21.49
C PRO A 503 -9.97 -32.57 -20.02
N TYR A 504 -9.27 -31.86 -19.13
CA TYR A 504 -9.67 -31.67 -17.73
C TYR A 504 -9.16 -30.34 -17.18
N ILE A 505 -9.69 -29.91 -16.03
CA ILE A 505 -9.20 -28.75 -15.28
C ILE A 505 -8.52 -29.26 -14.01
N VAL A 506 -7.32 -28.79 -13.70
CA VAL A 506 -6.62 -29.05 -12.45
C VAL A 506 -6.75 -27.83 -11.55
N CYS A 507 -7.17 -28.05 -10.30
CA CYS A 507 -7.36 -26.99 -9.31
C CYS A 507 -6.45 -27.22 -8.10
N PRO A 508 -5.22 -26.68 -8.09
CA PRO A 508 -4.37 -26.62 -6.89
C PRO A 508 -4.77 -25.46 -5.95
N ASN A 509 -4.41 -25.58 -4.67
CA ASN A 509 -4.38 -24.43 -3.75
C ASN A 509 -3.25 -23.44 -4.13
N HIS A 510 -3.41 -22.17 -3.77
CA HIS A 510 -2.46 -21.11 -4.11
C HIS A 510 -1.89 -20.42 -2.87
N SER A 511 -0.68 -20.80 -2.46
CA SER A 511 -0.03 -20.31 -1.23
C SER A 511 1.35 -19.69 -1.42
N SER A 512 1.97 -19.86 -2.59
CA SER A 512 3.36 -19.43 -2.86
C SER A 512 3.56 -18.88 -4.28
N TYR A 513 4.68 -18.19 -4.47
CA TYR A 513 5.20 -17.89 -5.82
C TYR A 513 5.72 -19.14 -6.55
N LEU A 514 5.95 -20.25 -5.83
CA LEU A 514 6.47 -21.49 -6.40
C LEU A 514 5.39 -22.41 -6.98
N ASP A 515 4.10 -22.21 -6.68
CA ASP A 515 3.04 -23.18 -6.93
C ASP A 515 2.93 -23.65 -8.38
N ALA A 516 2.89 -22.72 -9.34
CA ALA A 516 2.82 -23.05 -10.76
C ALA A 516 4.06 -23.84 -11.22
N PHE A 517 5.25 -23.50 -10.71
CA PHE A 517 6.48 -24.24 -11.00
C PHE A 517 6.49 -25.63 -10.38
N ILE A 518 5.92 -25.78 -9.18
CA ILE A 518 5.80 -27.07 -8.51
C ILE A 518 4.90 -28.00 -9.33
N VAL A 519 3.73 -27.52 -9.75
CA VAL A 519 2.83 -28.30 -10.62
C VAL A 519 3.52 -28.64 -11.93
N ALA A 520 4.05 -27.65 -12.65
CA ALA A 520 4.69 -27.84 -13.95
C ALA A 520 5.88 -28.82 -13.91
N ALA A 521 6.69 -28.81 -12.85
CA ALA A 521 7.89 -29.64 -12.76
C ALA A 521 7.64 -31.04 -12.16
N LEU A 522 6.62 -31.20 -11.31
CA LEU A 522 6.33 -32.47 -10.65
C LEU A 522 5.44 -33.39 -11.49
N VAL A 523 4.53 -32.85 -12.32
CA VAL A 523 3.75 -33.67 -13.24
C VAL A 523 4.62 -34.31 -14.35
N PRO A 524 4.21 -35.44 -14.93
CA PRO A 524 4.86 -36.02 -16.10
C PRO A 524 4.94 -35.04 -17.29
N GLY A 525 5.99 -35.16 -18.11
CA GLY A 525 6.23 -34.21 -19.20
C GLY A 525 5.18 -34.27 -20.31
N ASP A 526 4.57 -35.43 -20.54
CA ASP A 526 3.41 -35.62 -21.41
C ASP A 526 2.17 -34.90 -20.87
N VAL A 527 1.92 -34.96 -19.56
CA VAL A 527 0.86 -34.19 -18.90
C VAL A 527 1.08 -32.69 -19.06
N PHE A 528 2.29 -32.20 -18.79
CA PHE A 528 2.63 -30.78 -18.96
C PHE A 528 2.42 -30.29 -20.39
N ASN A 529 2.76 -31.10 -21.41
CA ASN A 529 2.63 -30.70 -22.81
C ASN A 529 1.18 -30.37 -23.23
N HIS A 530 0.19 -30.91 -22.51
CA HIS A 530 -1.23 -30.67 -22.76
C HIS A 530 -1.86 -29.73 -21.72
N MET A 531 -1.08 -29.18 -20.78
CA MET A 531 -1.57 -28.36 -19.68
C MET A 531 -1.20 -26.88 -19.87
N PHE A 532 -2.18 -25.99 -19.71
CA PHE A 532 -2.01 -24.55 -19.75
C PHE A 532 -2.36 -23.90 -18.43
N PHE A 533 -1.56 -22.93 -18.00
CA PHE A 533 -1.73 -22.21 -16.73
C PHE A 533 -2.42 -20.87 -16.96
N GLN A 534 -3.23 -20.42 -16.01
CA GLN A 534 -3.73 -19.05 -16.00
C GLN A 534 -2.83 -18.16 -15.11
N GLY A 535 -2.42 -16.98 -15.60
CA GLY A 535 -1.51 -16.09 -14.85
C GLY A 535 -1.69 -14.60 -15.14
N ALA A 536 -1.35 -13.75 -14.18
CA ALA A 536 -1.56 -12.29 -14.26
C ALA A 536 -0.72 -11.62 -15.37
N GLU A 537 -1.34 -10.71 -16.13
CA GLU A 537 -0.71 -10.00 -17.26
C GLU A 537 0.52 -9.16 -16.88
N GLU A 538 0.63 -8.75 -15.60
CA GLU A 538 1.80 -8.01 -15.10
C GLU A 538 3.13 -8.75 -15.29
N ILE A 539 3.09 -10.09 -15.33
CA ILE A 539 4.25 -10.95 -15.57
C ILE A 539 4.78 -10.75 -17.01
N PHE A 540 3.96 -10.26 -17.95
CA PHE A 540 4.21 -10.22 -19.38
C PHE A 540 4.74 -8.87 -19.91
N ARG A 541 5.03 -7.91 -19.02
CA ARG A 541 5.42 -6.53 -19.41
C ARG A 541 6.77 -6.44 -20.17
N SER A 542 7.63 -7.45 -20.08
CA SER A 542 8.95 -7.46 -20.73
C SER A 542 9.08 -8.54 -21.82
N ALA A 543 9.90 -8.28 -22.85
CA ALA A 543 10.10 -9.24 -23.96
C ALA A 543 10.63 -10.62 -23.49
N PRO A 544 11.60 -10.72 -22.56
CA PRO A 544 12.03 -12.01 -22.03
C PRO A 544 10.91 -12.74 -21.27
N ALA A 545 10.07 -12.01 -20.56
CA ALA A 545 8.99 -12.62 -19.79
C ALA A 545 7.86 -13.17 -20.67
N ARG A 546 7.57 -12.53 -21.81
CA ARG A 546 6.66 -13.08 -22.83
C ARG A 546 7.15 -14.41 -23.41
N VAL A 547 8.45 -14.52 -23.69
CA VAL A 547 9.04 -15.78 -24.17
C VAL A 547 8.93 -16.87 -23.09
N PHE A 548 9.25 -16.53 -21.84
CA PHE A 548 9.14 -17.46 -20.72
C PHE A 548 7.71 -17.97 -20.51
N ALA A 549 6.72 -17.07 -20.56
CA ALA A 549 5.33 -17.42 -20.37
C ALA A 549 4.77 -18.29 -21.52
N ARG A 550 5.17 -18.01 -22.77
CA ARG A 550 4.85 -18.86 -23.92
C ARG A 550 5.42 -20.28 -23.78
N LEU A 551 6.67 -20.40 -23.31
CA LEU A 551 7.31 -21.70 -23.05
C LEU A 551 6.70 -22.42 -21.84
N GLY A 552 6.16 -21.67 -20.87
CA GLY A 552 5.49 -22.16 -19.68
C GLY A 552 3.98 -22.42 -19.83
N HIS A 553 3.43 -22.32 -21.04
CA HIS A 553 2.01 -22.51 -21.35
C HIS A 553 1.07 -21.59 -20.54
N VAL A 554 1.46 -20.32 -20.33
CA VAL A 554 0.67 -19.38 -19.50
C VAL A 554 -0.26 -18.53 -20.36
N ILE A 555 -1.55 -18.57 -20.07
CA ILE A 555 -2.60 -17.70 -20.58
C ILE A 555 -2.59 -16.41 -19.74
N PRO A 556 -2.32 -15.23 -20.35
CA PRO A 556 -2.34 -13.96 -19.64
C PRO A 556 -3.78 -13.59 -19.26
N ILE A 557 -3.95 -13.11 -18.03
CA ILE A 557 -5.21 -12.58 -17.50
C ILE A 557 -4.96 -11.16 -16.98
N ASP A 558 -5.66 -10.19 -17.54
CA ASP A 558 -5.78 -8.85 -16.96
C ASP A 558 -6.80 -8.90 -15.80
N PRO A 559 -6.40 -8.58 -14.55
CA PRO A 559 -7.33 -8.52 -13.42
C PRO A 559 -8.44 -7.48 -13.57
N ASN A 560 -8.22 -6.43 -14.37
CA ASN A 560 -9.08 -5.25 -14.40
C ASN A 560 -9.89 -5.10 -15.70
N VAL A 561 -9.55 -5.81 -16.79
CA VAL A 561 -10.10 -5.46 -18.12
C VAL A 561 -10.56 -6.65 -18.99
N SER A 562 -10.24 -7.92 -18.71
CA SER A 562 -10.53 -8.99 -19.70
C SER A 562 -10.74 -10.41 -19.16
N LEU A 563 -11.52 -10.56 -18.09
CA LEU A 563 -11.92 -11.90 -17.61
C LEU A 563 -12.68 -12.71 -18.69
N THR A 564 -13.52 -12.04 -19.49
CA THR A 564 -14.28 -12.66 -20.59
C THR A 564 -13.37 -13.32 -21.63
N LYS A 565 -12.33 -12.61 -22.09
CA LYS A 565 -11.35 -13.13 -23.04
C LYS A 565 -10.58 -14.33 -22.48
N ALA A 566 -10.19 -14.27 -21.20
CA ALA A 566 -9.51 -15.39 -20.54
C ALA A 566 -10.42 -16.62 -20.40
N MET A 567 -11.71 -16.43 -20.10
CA MET A 567 -12.69 -17.51 -20.02
C MET A 567 -13.01 -18.12 -21.40
N ALA A 568 -13.21 -17.30 -22.43
CA ALA A 568 -13.41 -17.76 -23.80
C ALA A 568 -12.18 -18.56 -24.31
N MET A 569 -10.97 -18.07 -24.04
CA MET A 569 -9.74 -18.77 -24.37
C MET A 569 -9.61 -20.11 -23.63
N SER A 570 -9.98 -20.13 -22.35
CA SER A 570 -9.98 -21.35 -21.54
C SER A 570 -10.95 -22.40 -22.08
N ALA A 571 -12.18 -22.00 -22.42
CA ALA A 571 -13.17 -22.87 -23.04
C ALA A 571 -12.72 -23.39 -24.41
N TYR A 572 -12.11 -22.53 -25.23
CA TYR A 572 -11.54 -22.93 -26.51
C TYR A 572 -10.47 -24.02 -26.35
N LEU A 573 -9.52 -23.86 -25.44
CA LEU A 573 -8.46 -24.85 -25.21
C LEU A 573 -9.02 -26.20 -24.72
N LEU A 574 -9.99 -26.17 -23.80
CA LEU A 574 -10.66 -27.38 -23.32
C LEU A 574 -11.36 -28.14 -24.46
N ARG A 575 -12.03 -27.42 -25.37
CA ARG A 575 -12.69 -28.01 -26.55
C ARG A 575 -11.71 -28.55 -27.60
N GLN A 576 -10.49 -28.02 -27.66
CA GLN A 576 -9.40 -28.57 -28.46
C GLN A 576 -8.76 -29.84 -27.82
N GLY A 577 -9.30 -30.32 -26.70
CA GLY A 577 -8.79 -31.50 -26.00
C GLY A 577 -7.57 -31.23 -25.11
N LEU A 578 -7.28 -29.96 -24.82
CA LEU A 578 -6.21 -29.56 -23.91
C LEU A 578 -6.74 -29.43 -22.48
N SER A 579 -5.83 -29.32 -21.51
CA SER A 579 -6.15 -29.23 -20.07
C SER A 579 -5.70 -27.90 -19.49
N LEU A 580 -6.35 -27.46 -18.42
CA LEU A 580 -6.05 -26.20 -17.75
C LEU A 580 -5.58 -26.44 -16.31
N CYS A 581 -4.67 -25.61 -15.82
CA CYS A 581 -4.33 -25.47 -14.41
C CYS A 581 -4.79 -24.09 -13.93
N ILE A 582 -5.81 -24.06 -13.08
CA ILE A 582 -6.42 -22.83 -12.59
C ILE A 582 -6.30 -22.81 -11.07
N PHE A 583 -5.77 -21.71 -10.53
CA PHE A 583 -5.74 -21.45 -9.09
C PHE A 583 -7.04 -20.75 -8.69
N PRO A 584 -8.03 -21.46 -8.12
CA PRO A 584 -9.40 -20.97 -8.00
C PRO A 584 -9.59 -19.90 -6.92
N GLU A 585 -8.57 -19.68 -6.08
CA GLU A 585 -8.56 -18.66 -5.01
C GLU A 585 -8.46 -17.23 -5.57
N GLY A 586 -7.95 -17.04 -6.80
CA GLY A 586 -7.75 -15.73 -7.43
C GLY A 586 -6.66 -14.85 -6.79
N GLY A 587 -6.20 -15.21 -5.59
CA GLY A 587 -5.05 -14.63 -4.89
C GLY A 587 -4.22 -15.72 -4.21
N ARG A 588 -3.08 -15.33 -3.61
CA ARG A 588 -2.26 -16.23 -2.79
C ARG A 588 -2.68 -16.16 -1.32
N ALA A 589 -2.76 -17.32 -0.66
CA ALA A 589 -2.97 -17.47 0.77
C ALA A 589 -1.98 -16.59 1.58
N VAL A 590 -2.51 -15.89 2.58
CA VAL A 590 -1.73 -14.96 3.42
C VAL A 590 -1.08 -15.70 4.60
N ASP A 591 -1.81 -16.63 5.18
CA ASP A 591 -1.44 -17.45 6.34
C ASP A 591 -1.27 -18.95 5.99
N GLY A 592 -1.31 -19.28 4.69
CA GLY A 592 -1.23 -20.66 4.20
C GLY A 592 -2.56 -21.42 4.27
N THR A 593 -3.65 -20.80 4.75
CA THR A 593 -4.98 -21.43 4.76
C THR A 593 -5.66 -21.31 3.38
N LEU A 594 -6.50 -22.30 3.08
CA LEU A 594 -7.22 -22.40 1.81
C LEU A 594 -8.30 -21.30 1.71
N GLN A 595 -8.18 -20.40 0.72
CA GLN A 595 -9.16 -19.32 0.55
C GLN A 595 -10.50 -19.81 -0.02
N GLU A 596 -11.46 -18.90 -0.15
CA GLU A 596 -12.70 -19.16 -0.88
C GLU A 596 -12.44 -19.33 -2.37
N PHE A 597 -13.10 -20.30 -2.99
CA PHE A 597 -12.92 -20.60 -4.40
C PHE A 597 -13.93 -19.82 -5.22
N LYS A 598 -13.46 -19.13 -6.27
CA LYS A 598 -14.32 -18.42 -7.20
C LYS A 598 -15.04 -19.41 -8.12
N LYS A 599 -16.26 -19.05 -8.55
CA LYS A 599 -17.14 -19.87 -9.43
C LYS A 599 -16.55 -20.21 -10.80
N GLY A 600 -15.52 -19.49 -11.26
CA GLY A 600 -15.00 -19.56 -12.63
C GLY A 600 -14.64 -20.98 -13.10
N VAL A 601 -14.06 -21.80 -12.21
CA VAL A 601 -13.73 -23.21 -12.52
C VAL A 601 -14.98 -24.08 -12.65
N GLY A 602 -16.00 -23.84 -11.83
CA GLY A 602 -17.30 -24.52 -11.92
C GLY A 602 -18.06 -24.17 -13.21
N ILE A 603 -17.99 -22.90 -13.64
CA ILE A 603 -18.55 -22.44 -14.92
C ILE A 603 -17.87 -23.18 -16.09
N LEU A 604 -16.53 -23.14 -16.16
CA LEU A 604 -15.79 -23.80 -17.25
C LEU A 604 -16.03 -25.31 -17.28
N SER A 605 -16.04 -25.96 -16.11
CA SER A 605 -16.32 -27.40 -16.00
C SER A 605 -17.70 -27.75 -16.52
N LYS A 606 -18.75 -27.07 -16.05
CA LYS A 606 -20.14 -27.36 -16.44
C LYS A 606 -20.41 -27.05 -17.90
N GLU A 607 -19.97 -25.89 -18.39
CA GLU A 607 -20.24 -25.44 -19.77
C GLU A 607 -19.38 -26.16 -20.83
N CYS A 608 -18.19 -26.63 -20.46
CA CYS A 608 -17.35 -27.43 -21.38
C CYS A 608 -17.54 -28.94 -21.19
N GLY A 609 -18.29 -29.39 -20.19
CA GLY A 609 -18.49 -30.81 -19.88
C GLY A 609 -17.21 -31.54 -19.47
N VAL A 610 -16.28 -30.84 -18.80
CA VAL A 610 -14.97 -31.39 -18.43
C VAL A 610 -14.84 -31.59 -16.92
N PRO A 611 -14.17 -32.66 -16.46
CA PRO A 611 -13.96 -32.89 -15.02
C PRO A 611 -12.91 -31.94 -14.42
N ILE A 612 -13.05 -31.68 -13.12
CA ILE A 612 -12.07 -30.95 -12.31
C ILE A 612 -11.30 -31.95 -11.43
N VAL A 613 -9.97 -31.98 -11.54
CA VAL A 613 -9.06 -32.75 -10.70
C VAL A 613 -8.52 -31.84 -9.59
N PRO A 614 -8.98 -31.99 -8.33
CA PRO A 614 -8.45 -31.24 -7.21
C PRO A 614 -6.99 -31.62 -6.94
N MET A 615 -6.13 -30.63 -6.70
CA MET A 615 -4.75 -30.84 -6.28
C MET A 615 -4.44 -30.09 -4.99
N ARG A 616 -3.53 -30.63 -4.20
CA ARG A 616 -3.00 -29.98 -3.00
C ARG A 616 -1.49 -29.89 -3.05
N ILE A 617 -0.98 -28.70 -2.77
CA ILE A 617 0.42 -28.34 -2.65
C ILE A 617 0.67 -28.06 -1.16
N ASP A 618 1.37 -28.97 -0.50
CA ASP A 618 1.83 -28.83 0.87
C ASP A 618 3.31 -28.38 0.89
N GLY A 619 3.69 -27.56 1.87
CA GLY A 619 5.07 -27.11 2.06
C GLY A 619 5.49 -25.88 1.24
N ALA A 620 4.68 -25.44 0.28
CA ALA A 620 5.01 -24.33 -0.59
C ALA A 620 4.94 -22.97 0.13
N TYR A 621 3.96 -22.80 1.03
CA TYR A 621 3.85 -21.61 1.88
C TYR A 621 5.09 -21.41 2.75
N GLU A 622 5.58 -22.48 3.39
CA GLU A 622 6.78 -22.45 4.23
C GLU A 622 8.06 -22.22 3.41
N ALA A 623 8.08 -22.72 2.17
CA ALA A 623 9.19 -22.53 1.25
C ALA A 623 9.36 -21.07 0.86
N LEU A 624 8.29 -20.42 0.38
CA LEU A 624 8.37 -19.04 -0.09
C LEU A 624 7.00 -18.35 0.04
N PRO A 625 6.66 -17.84 1.24
CA PRO A 625 5.40 -17.16 1.46
C PRO A 625 5.38 -15.80 0.77
N ARG A 626 4.17 -15.22 0.62
CA ARG A 626 3.98 -13.90 0.03
C ARG A 626 4.82 -12.84 0.79
N GLY A 627 5.64 -12.08 0.07
CA GLY A 627 6.51 -11.03 0.62
C GLY A 627 7.91 -11.48 1.05
N ALA A 628 8.19 -12.80 1.07
CA ALA A 628 9.55 -13.29 1.27
C ALA A 628 10.37 -13.19 -0.03
N PHE A 629 11.63 -12.75 0.08
CA PHE A 629 12.55 -12.65 -1.05
C PHE A 629 13.41 -13.90 -1.27
N TRP A 630 13.65 -14.69 -0.21
CA TRP A 630 14.54 -15.85 -0.24
C TRP A 630 13.79 -17.10 0.21
N PRO A 631 13.86 -18.20 -0.56
CA PRO A 631 13.16 -19.41 -0.20
C PRO A 631 13.86 -20.16 0.95
N ARG A 632 13.07 -20.83 1.78
CA ARG A 632 13.51 -21.68 2.89
C ARG A 632 13.33 -23.15 2.51
N LEU A 633 14.16 -24.02 3.06
CA LEU A 633 14.01 -25.45 2.85
C LEU A 633 12.75 -25.95 3.59
N SER A 634 11.84 -26.55 2.84
CA SER A 634 10.64 -27.22 3.35
C SER A 634 10.38 -28.49 2.55
N ARG A 635 9.56 -29.40 3.06
CA ARG A 635 9.16 -30.59 2.30
C ARG A 635 7.95 -30.25 1.44
N ILE A 636 8.09 -30.35 0.12
CA ILE A 636 7.00 -30.08 -0.83
C ILE A 636 6.33 -31.38 -1.30
N THR A 637 5.00 -31.46 -1.18
CA THR A 637 4.21 -32.58 -1.70
C THR A 637 3.08 -32.06 -2.58
N LEU A 638 2.97 -32.60 -3.79
CA LEU A 638 1.85 -32.39 -4.70
C LEU A 638 0.96 -33.64 -4.69
N SER A 639 -0.27 -33.51 -4.22
CA SER A 639 -1.25 -34.59 -4.11
C SER A 639 -2.39 -34.36 -5.10
N CYS A 640 -2.73 -35.37 -5.89
CA CYS A 640 -3.86 -35.32 -6.83
C CYS A 640 -5.04 -36.12 -6.27
N GLY A 641 -6.19 -35.46 -6.11
CA GLY A 641 -7.42 -36.04 -5.60
C GLY A 641 -8.32 -36.58 -6.70
N LYS A 642 -9.40 -37.27 -6.30
CA LYS A 642 -10.38 -37.85 -7.25
C LYS A 642 -11.11 -36.75 -8.04
N PRO A 643 -11.34 -36.95 -9.35
CA PRO A 643 -12.01 -35.97 -10.20
C PRO A 643 -13.45 -35.70 -9.76
N VAL A 644 -13.88 -34.45 -9.92
CA VAL A 644 -15.26 -33.97 -9.77
C VAL A 644 -15.84 -33.81 -11.17
N TYR A 645 -16.94 -34.49 -11.46
CA TYR A 645 -17.63 -34.38 -12.74
C TYR A 645 -18.79 -33.39 -12.62
N PRO A 646 -19.03 -32.55 -13.64
CA PRO A 646 -20.17 -31.66 -13.66
C PRO A 646 -21.46 -32.44 -13.97
N ASP A 647 -22.33 -32.60 -12.98
CA ASP A 647 -23.67 -33.18 -13.17
C ASP A 647 -24.71 -32.10 -13.50
N GLY A 648 -25.79 -32.47 -14.19
CA GLY A 648 -26.83 -31.52 -14.64
C GLY A 648 -27.48 -30.70 -13.53
N ASN A 649 -27.59 -31.28 -12.32
CA ASN A 649 -28.23 -30.66 -11.16
C ASN A 649 -27.31 -29.79 -10.28
N CYS A 650 -26.00 -29.76 -10.54
CA CYS A 650 -25.06 -28.99 -9.72
C CYS A 650 -25.01 -27.51 -10.15
N THR A 651 -24.99 -26.58 -9.20
CA THR A 651 -24.73 -25.15 -9.48
C THR A 651 -23.23 -24.89 -9.65
N TYR A 652 -22.83 -23.82 -10.34
CA TYR A 652 -21.40 -23.47 -10.52
C TYR A 652 -20.66 -23.31 -9.18
N GLN A 653 -21.34 -22.77 -8.17
CA GLN A 653 -20.83 -22.61 -6.81
C GLN A 653 -20.62 -23.98 -6.16
N SER A 654 -21.61 -24.88 -6.22
CA SER A 654 -21.52 -26.21 -5.60
C SER A 654 -20.35 -27.05 -6.13
N ILE A 655 -20.05 -26.95 -7.43
CA ILE A 655 -18.89 -27.61 -8.06
C ILE A 655 -17.59 -27.07 -7.45
N SER A 656 -17.49 -25.74 -7.32
CA SER A 656 -16.28 -25.08 -6.79
C SER A 656 -16.06 -25.39 -5.31
N GLU A 657 -17.14 -25.47 -4.52
CA GLU A 657 -17.11 -25.84 -3.10
C GLU A 657 -16.75 -27.31 -2.88
N GLU A 658 -17.28 -28.23 -3.70
CA GLU A 658 -16.90 -29.65 -3.66
C GLU A 658 -15.40 -29.84 -3.95
N VAL A 659 -14.87 -29.13 -4.95
CA VAL A 659 -13.43 -29.15 -5.26
C VAL A 659 -12.62 -28.63 -4.06
N LYS A 660 -13.04 -27.52 -3.45
CA LYS A 660 -12.40 -26.96 -2.25
C LYS A 660 -12.38 -27.98 -1.11
N LEU A 661 -13.51 -28.64 -0.86
CA LEU A 661 -13.66 -29.63 0.21
C LEU A 661 -12.74 -30.84 0.00
N ARG A 662 -12.60 -31.33 -1.24
CA ARG A 662 -11.64 -32.40 -1.57
C ARG A 662 -10.19 -31.97 -1.36
N ILE A 663 -9.83 -30.73 -1.66
CA ILE A 663 -8.49 -30.19 -1.41
C ILE A 663 -8.21 -30.08 0.09
N ALA A 664 -9.20 -29.64 0.87
CA ALA A 664 -9.09 -29.56 2.31
C ALA A 664 -8.86 -30.96 2.94
N GLN A 665 -9.60 -31.97 2.49
CA GLN A 665 -9.51 -33.35 2.98
C GLN A 665 -8.18 -34.04 2.68
N MET A 666 -7.48 -33.64 1.61
CA MET A 666 -6.14 -34.17 1.30
C MET A 666 -5.05 -33.73 2.30
N GLY A 667 -5.35 -32.78 3.20
CA GLY A 667 -4.43 -32.26 4.20
C GLY A 667 -4.50 -32.90 5.59
N ILE A 668 -5.29 -33.96 5.75
CA ILE A 668 -5.45 -34.71 6.99
C ILE A 668 -4.63 -35.98 6.93
#